data_AF-A0A969V3V3-F1
#
_entry.id   AF-A0A969V3V3-F1
#
_cell.length_a   1.000
_cell.length_b   1.000
_cell.length_c   1.000
_cell.angle_alpha   90.00
_cell.angle_beta   90.00
_cell.angle_gamma   90.00
#
_symmetry.space_group_name_H-M   'P 1'
#
loop_
_entity.id
_entity.type
_entity.pdbx_description
1 polymer ?
#
loop_
_entity_poly.entity_id
_entity_poly.type
_entity_poly.pdbx_seq_one_letter_code
_entity_poly.pdbx_strand_id
1 'polypeptide(L)'
;MYSYSYSTSGSTGNGGAISLKAANGSITTAALLSVSNSAVGSAGNGGVINLEANNGNITVGDLFSFSYSPVDGGGNGGAITFTANGNITTGGMNSEAGDTGKSGDITLTSHAGAIDTTSGAITSEIREGSNGTGRAGAIAFTAQGDVQTALLNASAEKGDGGNIQLTSTHGAIDTTRGTLATDSRSGNTANIQLQALNNIRTADIISTISSSDKLARGGDITLISKNGEVRVDGKISTDTYGSSKGGDINITTGSLSLTDGAQLSTSTFGQGNGGTINITASDTVSLNRASAGSDVGSTAIGEGGDINITTGSLSIKGNGLLTSRTSGPGNAGSINIIARNTVSLDDQDVDGDLTGFSSVVRDGSTGKGGDINIQAEHLSIRNNAALNADVEANGRGKAGDIYLDVKGTILLTSDETYAQKGESARITLAVQGGGIGSGGTLKVKAGSLVLRNGGIIKNSTQGQGNAGNIFVNADVVDISGSVPSSGLPSGLFTSTNTTGKAGDIIIDTQTFRIADGAALSARTKGDGQGGTIRVNATNTFEAVNGGQLVSTTSGKGQAGNIFVYAKDSVTISGTDINYNDRIAKFPNNSQLIANDIRETGAASGLIVNTTGSANAGNIEVTAGFILLDSQGRITAESASAGDGGNITVNANVLKTTDGGQLVTSTNSSGNAGNITVNAKEVQLSGSNSGLFAQTSSTGNAGKLILQPLGNEQNLKVNFQNGAQISASTSSSGTGGSLTITAPESITITGDGSIISAETTGAGNGGDLTLSTGKLVARDGAQVTVSSANSGKAGNLTVDANSIKLTNRAKINADTTGGGGNIFLNSPLLLLRHGSSITTNASGNDITAGNITIDAKNGFIVAVPSENSDIRADSENFRGGNVTINNAAGIFGIQSRKEPSPQTSDITAKGATPDLSGTVELNTPDIDLNSGLVELPSVPVDTQVAQGCNSPNYAQSSFIITGRGGLPPNPKDILTPDAIQVDWVTLNPNIDNRNTPSISTNSTNSTPEPIVEATGWVFNAKGEVVFTADTSTTPRSSWQTPTDCGRSKSNP
;
A
#
# COMPACT_ATOMS: atom_id res chain seq x y z
N MET A 1 -38.33 -46.57 44.89
CA MET A 1 -37.98 -47.96 45.22
C MET A 1 -36.54 -47.97 45.72
N TYR A 2 -36.25 -48.74 46.77
CA TYR A 2 -34.94 -48.72 47.44
C TYR A 2 -34.32 -50.12 47.45
N SER A 3 -33.09 -50.25 46.95
CA SER A 3 -32.28 -51.46 46.97
C SER A 3 -30.82 -51.10 47.26
N TYR A 4 -30.52 -50.77 48.52
CA TYR A 4 -29.21 -50.26 48.92
C TYR A 4 -28.44 -51.22 49.83
N SER A 5 -27.11 -51.17 49.73
CA SER A 5 -26.17 -51.89 50.58
C SER A 5 -25.23 -50.86 51.23
N TYR A 6 -25.21 -50.81 52.57
CA TYR A 6 -24.52 -49.75 53.32
C TYR A 6 -23.72 -50.31 54.50
N SER A 7 -22.50 -49.81 54.73
CA SER A 7 -21.65 -50.20 55.86
C SER A 7 -20.76 -49.04 56.34
N THR A 8 -20.59 -48.92 57.66
CA THR A 8 -19.74 -47.88 58.27
C THR A 8 -18.31 -48.35 58.56
N SER A 9 -18.07 -49.66 58.74
CA SER A 9 -16.76 -50.21 59.13
C SER A 9 -16.30 -51.46 58.37
N GLY A 10 -17.16 -52.07 57.55
CA GLY A 10 -16.84 -53.27 56.74
C GLY A 10 -17.24 -53.13 55.26
N SER A 11 -17.05 -54.17 54.45
CA SER A 11 -17.40 -54.15 53.02
C SER A 11 -18.90 -54.27 52.77
N THR A 12 -19.41 -53.65 51.69
CA THR A 12 -20.79 -53.80 51.24
C THR A 12 -20.95 -54.84 50.12
N GLY A 13 -22.14 -55.45 50.03
CA GLY A 13 -22.56 -56.18 48.83
C GLY A 13 -23.06 -55.24 47.72
N ASN A 14 -23.47 -55.80 46.58
CA ASN A 14 -23.99 -55.01 45.45
C ASN A 14 -25.37 -54.39 45.73
N GLY A 15 -25.66 -53.25 45.11
CA GLY A 15 -27.03 -52.74 44.94
C GLY A 15 -27.85 -53.66 44.04
N GLY A 16 -29.16 -53.79 44.29
CA GLY A 16 -30.03 -54.69 43.53
C GLY A 16 -30.60 -54.03 42.26
N ALA A 17 -30.58 -54.73 41.14
CA ALA A 17 -31.08 -54.20 39.88
C ALA A 17 -32.58 -53.83 39.96
N ILE A 18 -32.95 -52.71 39.35
CA ILE A 18 -34.32 -52.22 39.24
C ILE A 18 -34.71 -52.23 37.76
N SER A 19 -35.70 -53.03 37.38
CA SER A 19 -36.20 -53.08 35.99
C SER A 19 -37.71 -52.93 35.97
N LEU A 20 -38.22 -51.91 35.26
CA LEU A 20 -39.65 -51.74 35.01
C LEU A 20 -39.93 -51.72 33.51
N LYS A 21 -40.99 -52.41 33.10
CA LYS A 21 -41.44 -52.46 31.71
C LYS A 21 -42.94 -52.21 31.61
N ALA A 22 -43.32 -51.19 30.86
CA ALA A 22 -44.69 -50.92 30.46
C ALA A 22 -44.85 -51.22 28.97
N ALA A 23 -45.52 -52.33 28.64
CA ALA A 23 -45.81 -52.69 27.26
C ALA A 23 -46.79 -51.70 26.59
N ASN A 24 -47.75 -51.19 27.35
CA ASN A 24 -48.70 -50.15 26.95
C ASN A 24 -48.82 -49.12 28.08
N GLY A 25 -48.68 -47.83 27.78
CA GLY A 25 -48.77 -46.74 28.76
C GLY A 25 -47.43 -46.22 29.28
N SER A 26 -47.49 -45.34 30.28
CA SER A 26 -46.35 -44.60 30.83
C SER A 26 -45.81 -45.20 32.12
N ILE A 27 -44.54 -44.94 32.43
CA ILE A 27 -43.91 -45.24 33.72
C ILE A 27 -43.78 -43.92 34.50
N THR A 28 -44.35 -43.86 35.70
CA THR A 28 -44.20 -42.72 36.60
C THR A 28 -43.75 -43.19 37.98
N THR A 29 -42.62 -42.70 38.47
CA THR A 29 -42.11 -43.03 39.80
C THR A 29 -41.55 -41.81 40.52
N ALA A 30 -41.53 -41.86 41.86
CA ALA A 30 -40.69 -40.98 42.67
C ALA A 30 -39.21 -41.42 42.55
N ALA A 31 -38.41 -41.27 43.61
CA ALA A 31 -36.99 -41.62 43.59
C ALA A 31 -36.73 -43.14 43.48
N LEU A 32 -35.68 -43.51 42.73
CA LEU A 32 -35.17 -44.88 42.58
C LEU A 32 -33.72 -44.96 43.10
N LEU A 33 -33.48 -45.81 44.10
CA LEU A 33 -32.16 -45.96 44.72
C LEU A 33 -31.70 -47.41 44.63
N SER A 34 -30.55 -47.63 44.01
CA SER A 34 -29.85 -48.92 43.88
C SER A 34 -28.34 -48.78 44.13
N VAL A 35 -27.96 -48.48 45.38
CA VAL A 35 -26.61 -48.00 45.72
C VAL A 35 -25.80 -49.01 46.55
N SER A 36 -24.46 -48.89 46.47
CA SER A 36 -23.52 -49.58 47.35
C SER A 36 -22.54 -48.58 47.96
N ASN A 37 -22.46 -48.51 49.28
CA ASN A 37 -21.66 -47.47 49.96
C ASN A 37 -21.00 -47.98 51.25
N SER A 38 -19.66 -47.92 51.31
CA SER A 38 -18.89 -48.23 52.51
C SER A 38 -18.00 -47.05 52.94
N ALA A 39 -17.99 -46.72 54.22
CA ALA A 39 -17.18 -45.62 54.75
C ALA A 39 -15.70 -46.01 55.03
N VAL A 40 -15.43 -47.29 55.33
CA VAL A 40 -14.08 -47.78 55.73
C VAL A 40 -13.68 -49.11 55.05
N GLY A 41 -14.62 -49.84 54.43
CA GLY A 41 -14.33 -51.09 53.70
C GLY A 41 -14.56 -50.94 52.20
N SER A 42 -14.40 -52.02 51.43
CA SER A 42 -14.67 -52.02 49.98
C SER A 42 -16.17 -51.87 49.66
N ALA A 43 -16.51 -51.22 48.55
CA ALA A 43 -17.88 -51.15 48.06
C ALA A 43 -18.16 -52.25 47.01
N GLY A 44 -19.33 -52.91 47.06
CA GLY A 44 -19.86 -53.70 45.95
C GLY A 44 -20.36 -52.81 44.79
N ASN A 45 -20.82 -53.39 43.68
CA ASN A 45 -21.32 -52.63 42.53
C ASN A 45 -22.65 -51.93 42.83
N GLY A 46 -22.89 -50.75 42.22
CA GLY A 46 -24.21 -50.17 42.09
C GLY A 46 -25.12 -51.06 41.22
N GLY A 47 -26.44 -50.99 41.43
CA GLY A 47 -27.37 -51.88 40.73
C GLY A 47 -27.97 -51.22 39.48
N VAL A 48 -27.97 -51.95 38.36
CA VAL A 48 -28.50 -51.49 37.07
C VAL A 48 -29.96 -51.03 37.19
N ILE A 49 -30.29 -49.87 36.64
CA ILE A 49 -31.65 -49.33 36.57
C ILE A 49 -32.09 -49.29 35.09
N ASN A 50 -33.11 -50.07 34.72
CA ASN A 50 -33.63 -50.13 33.36
C ASN A 50 -35.13 -49.87 33.30
N LEU A 51 -35.58 -48.89 32.51
CA LEU A 51 -36.99 -48.56 32.34
C LEU A 51 -37.38 -48.57 30.85
N GLU A 52 -38.43 -49.31 30.49
CA GLU A 52 -38.90 -49.45 29.11
C GLU A 52 -40.40 -49.14 29.01
N ALA A 53 -40.78 -48.05 28.32
CA ALA A 53 -42.16 -47.63 28.06
C ALA A 53 -42.45 -47.61 26.55
N ASN A 54 -42.92 -48.73 26.01
CA ASN A 54 -42.99 -48.95 24.55
C ASN A 54 -44.01 -48.07 23.83
N ASN A 55 -45.02 -47.56 24.52
CA ASN A 55 -46.09 -46.73 23.95
C ASN A 55 -46.45 -45.55 24.85
N GLY A 56 -45.53 -45.05 25.67
CA GLY A 56 -45.81 -43.98 26.64
C GLY A 56 -44.58 -43.22 27.08
N ASN A 57 -44.78 -42.37 28.09
CA ASN A 57 -43.76 -41.50 28.66
C ASN A 57 -43.04 -42.18 29.82
N ILE A 58 -41.85 -41.69 30.17
CA ILE A 58 -41.16 -42.00 31.42
C ILE A 58 -41.04 -40.70 32.23
N THR A 59 -41.53 -40.70 33.47
CA THR A 59 -41.39 -39.58 34.41
C THR A 59 -40.88 -40.09 35.75
N VAL A 60 -39.65 -39.73 36.12
CA VAL A 60 -38.98 -40.26 37.32
C VAL A 60 -38.41 -39.13 38.15
N GLY A 61 -38.44 -39.26 39.49
CA GLY A 61 -37.70 -38.38 40.40
C GLY A 61 -36.19 -38.63 40.36
N ASP A 62 -35.50 -38.46 41.50
CA ASP A 62 -34.06 -38.70 41.57
C ASP A 62 -33.68 -40.18 41.51
N LEU A 63 -32.53 -40.46 40.91
CA LEU A 63 -32.00 -41.78 40.59
C LEU A 63 -30.58 -41.93 41.11
N PHE A 64 -30.34 -42.94 41.95
CA PHE A 64 -29.02 -43.20 42.50
C PHE A 64 -28.64 -44.66 42.28
N SER A 65 -27.54 -44.90 41.57
CA SER A 65 -26.95 -46.21 41.27
C SER A 65 -25.42 -46.23 41.47
N PHE A 66 -24.92 -45.40 42.38
CA PHE A 66 -23.49 -45.27 42.61
C PHE A 66 -22.89 -46.40 43.47
N SER A 67 -21.58 -46.55 43.34
CA SER A 67 -20.72 -47.38 44.19
C SER A 67 -19.60 -46.54 44.78
N TYR A 68 -19.53 -46.42 46.11
CA TYR A 68 -18.55 -45.53 46.75
C TYR A 68 -17.85 -46.14 47.97
N SER A 69 -16.51 -46.08 47.97
CA SER A 69 -15.64 -46.35 49.13
C SER A 69 -14.36 -45.49 49.07
N PRO A 70 -13.90 -44.91 50.20
CA PRO A 70 -12.73 -44.03 50.24
C PRO A 70 -11.38 -44.71 50.56
N VAL A 71 -11.31 -46.02 50.89
CA VAL A 71 -10.11 -46.66 51.50
C VAL A 71 -9.75 -48.03 50.88
N ASP A 72 -9.69 -48.10 49.55
CA ASP A 72 -9.37 -49.24 48.67
C ASP A 72 -10.57 -50.16 48.29
N GLY A 73 -10.77 -50.31 46.97
CA GLY A 73 -11.68 -51.29 46.36
C GLY A 73 -13.10 -50.79 46.07
N GLY A 74 -13.24 -49.92 45.07
CA GLY A 74 -14.54 -49.47 44.58
C GLY A 74 -15.18 -50.44 43.57
N GLY A 75 -16.40 -50.89 43.84
CA GLY A 75 -17.25 -51.53 42.85
C GLY A 75 -17.64 -50.57 41.72
N ASN A 76 -18.16 -51.10 40.62
CA ASN A 76 -18.62 -50.30 39.49
C ASN A 76 -19.94 -49.59 39.81
N GLY A 77 -20.15 -48.39 39.28
CA GLY A 77 -21.46 -47.76 39.21
C GLY A 77 -22.43 -48.59 38.36
N GLY A 78 -23.73 -48.53 38.67
CA GLY A 78 -24.75 -49.28 37.94
C GLY A 78 -25.31 -48.49 36.76
N ALA A 79 -25.29 -49.09 35.57
CA ALA A 79 -25.83 -48.46 34.36
C ALA A 79 -27.30 -48.06 34.51
N ILE A 80 -27.67 -46.91 33.94
CA ILE A 80 -29.05 -46.40 33.91
C ILE A 80 -29.49 -46.33 32.44
N THR A 81 -30.56 -47.05 32.08
CA THR A 81 -31.02 -47.11 30.68
C THR A 81 -32.52 -46.93 30.58
N PHE A 82 -32.96 -45.84 29.96
CA PHE A 82 -34.39 -45.57 29.72
C PHE A 82 -34.70 -45.59 28.23
N THR A 83 -35.78 -46.29 27.86
CA THR A 83 -36.30 -46.32 26.50
C THR A 83 -37.79 -46.00 26.53
N ALA A 84 -38.20 -44.91 25.88
CA ALA A 84 -39.59 -44.51 25.77
C ALA A 84 -39.96 -44.28 24.29
N ASN A 85 -41.23 -44.51 23.94
CA ASN A 85 -41.76 -43.96 22.70
C ASN A 85 -42.10 -42.47 22.87
N GLY A 86 -42.68 -42.08 24.01
CA GLY A 86 -43.00 -40.70 24.34
C GLY A 86 -41.88 -39.96 25.07
N ASN A 87 -42.23 -38.90 25.79
CA ASN A 87 -41.27 -38.04 26.50
C ASN A 87 -40.58 -38.76 27.65
N ILE A 88 -39.34 -38.38 27.93
CA ILE A 88 -38.59 -38.78 29.13
C ILE A 88 -38.33 -37.53 29.96
N THR A 89 -38.79 -37.54 31.21
CA THR A 89 -38.55 -36.47 32.19
C THR A 89 -37.96 -37.05 33.47
N THR A 90 -36.84 -36.51 33.94
CA THR A 90 -36.14 -37.06 35.12
C THR A 90 -35.73 -35.99 36.12
N GLY A 91 -35.61 -36.38 37.39
CA GLY A 91 -34.81 -35.68 38.39
C GLY A 91 -33.30 -35.89 38.16
N GLY A 92 -32.50 -35.79 39.22
CA GLY A 92 -31.06 -36.07 39.16
C GLY A 92 -30.75 -37.54 38.94
N MET A 93 -29.62 -37.86 38.30
CA MET A 93 -29.11 -39.22 38.11
C MET A 93 -27.67 -39.30 38.58
N ASN A 94 -27.34 -40.32 39.38
CA ASN A 94 -25.98 -40.55 39.85
C ASN A 94 -25.59 -42.02 39.66
N SER A 95 -24.58 -42.29 38.82
CA SER A 95 -23.98 -43.61 38.58
C SER A 95 -22.47 -43.64 38.84
N GLU A 96 -22.03 -42.84 39.80
CA GLU A 96 -20.62 -42.65 40.14
C GLU A 96 -19.94 -43.92 40.67
N ALA A 97 -18.62 -44.01 40.46
CA ALA A 97 -17.76 -45.02 41.06
C ALA A 97 -16.59 -44.37 41.81
N GLY A 98 -16.03 -45.07 42.80
CA GLY A 98 -14.79 -44.68 43.49
C GLY A 98 -13.59 -45.56 43.11
N ASP A 99 -12.39 -45.03 43.30
CA ASP A 99 -11.10 -45.74 43.21
C ASP A 99 -10.86 -46.40 41.85
N THR A 100 -10.63 -47.71 41.80
CA THR A 100 -10.37 -48.45 40.54
C THR A 100 -11.65 -48.85 39.79
N GLY A 101 -12.83 -48.51 40.32
CA GLY A 101 -14.12 -48.85 39.74
C GLY A 101 -14.42 -48.14 38.42
N LYS A 102 -15.39 -48.66 37.66
CA LYS A 102 -15.94 -48.00 36.46
C LYS A 102 -17.31 -47.42 36.77
N SER A 103 -17.56 -46.17 36.43
CA SER A 103 -18.89 -45.58 36.56
C SER A 103 -19.84 -46.17 35.52
N GLY A 104 -21.14 -46.17 35.81
CA GLY A 104 -22.13 -46.80 34.94
C GLY A 104 -22.62 -45.85 33.84
N ASP A 105 -22.74 -46.37 32.62
CA ASP A 105 -23.28 -45.59 31.50
C ASP A 105 -24.74 -45.16 31.76
N ILE A 106 -25.07 -43.93 31.35
CA ILE A 106 -26.42 -43.36 31.45
C ILE A 106 -26.94 -43.12 30.03
N THR A 107 -27.93 -43.89 29.61
CA THR A 107 -28.50 -43.84 28.24
C THR A 107 -30.01 -43.58 28.27
N LEU A 108 -30.45 -42.52 27.59
CA LEU A 108 -31.87 -42.18 27.47
C LEU A 108 -32.26 -42.12 25.98
N THR A 109 -33.28 -42.88 25.58
CA THR A 109 -33.77 -42.91 24.20
C THR A 109 -35.28 -42.65 24.15
N SER A 110 -35.67 -41.52 23.55
CA SER A 110 -37.06 -41.18 23.23
C SER A 110 -37.29 -41.25 21.73
N HIS A 111 -38.08 -42.23 21.28
CA HIS A 111 -38.26 -42.48 19.84
C HIS A 111 -39.14 -41.45 19.13
N ALA A 112 -40.12 -40.87 19.83
CA ALA A 112 -41.06 -39.90 19.26
C ALA A 112 -41.31 -38.66 20.15
N GLY A 113 -40.58 -38.52 21.26
CA GLY A 113 -40.75 -37.45 22.23
C GLY A 113 -39.47 -36.66 22.50
N ALA A 114 -39.55 -35.80 23.52
CA ALA A 114 -38.47 -34.99 24.05
C ALA A 114 -37.81 -35.64 25.28
N ILE A 115 -36.59 -35.19 25.60
CA ILE A 115 -35.88 -35.54 26.83
C ILE A 115 -35.68 -34.27 27.65
N ASP A 116 -36.15 -34.27 28.90
CA ASP A 116 -35.98 -33.17 29.85
C ASP A 116 -35.36 -33.69 31.16
N THR A 117 -34.13 -33.28 31.41
CA THR A 117 -33.40 -33.60 32.65
C THR A 117 -33.01 -32.33 33.41
N THR A 118 -33.75 -31.24 33.22
CA THR A 118 -33.42 -29.92 33.78
C THR A 118 -33.66 -29.82 35.30
N SER A 119 -34.30 -30.83 35.89
CA SER A 119 -34.67 -30.86 37.31
C SER A 119 -33.55 -31.34 38.24
N GLY A 120 -32.42 -31.85 37.72
CA GLY A 120 -31.30 -32.29 38.54
C GLY A 120 -30.03 -32.59 37.75
N ALA A 121 -28.91 -32.75 38.44
CA ALA A 121 -27.62 -33.10 37.83
C ALA A 121 -27.56 -34.57 37.41
N ILE A 122 -26.85 -34.87 36.33
CA ILE A 122 -26.58 -36.22 35.85
C ILE A 122 -25.08 -36.48 35.93
N THR A 123 -24.69 -37.43 36.76
CA THR A 123 -23.29 -37.71 37.07
C THR A 123 -22.95 -39.17 36.84
N SER A 124 -21.84 -39.40 36.15
CA SER A 124 -21.22 -40.69 35.86
C SER A 124 -19.70 -40.58 36.04
N GLU A 125 -19.27 -39.76 37.00
CA GLU A 125 -17.87 -39.42 37.25
C GLU A 125 -17.15 -40.46 38.12
N ILE A 126 -15.81 -40.38 38.16
CA ILE A 126 -14.96 -41.05 39.15
C ILE A 126 -14.65 -40.06 40.28
N ARG A 127 -15.15 -40.33 41.49
CA ARG A 127 -15.13 -39.38 42.63
C ARG A 127 -13.74 -39.03 43.17
N GLU A 128 -13.62 -37.78 43.64
CA GLU A 128 -12.39 -37.21 44.24
C GLU A 128 -11.93 -37.93 45.52
N GLY A 129 -10.61 -38.03 45.70
CA GLY A 129 -9.97 -38.57 46.90
C GLY A 129 -9.67 -40.07 46.85
N SER A 130 -9.97 -40.69 45.71
CA SER A 130 -9.63 -42.08 45.43
C SER A 130 -8.34 -42.14 44.61
N ASN A 131 -7.37 -42.95 45.02
CA ASN A 131 -6.09 -43.04 44.31
C ASN A 131 -6.18 -43.81 42.98
N GLY A 132 -7.38 -44.12 42.51
CA GLY A 132 -7.61 -45.13 41.49
C GLY A 132 -7.70 -44.63 40.05
N THR A 133 -7.45 -45.56 39.13
CA THR A 133 -7.32 -45.34 37.68
C THR A 133 -8.59 -45.71 36.91
N GLY A 134 -9.76 -45.59 37.54
CA GLY A 134 -11.06 -45.99 37.00
C GLY A 134 -11.49 -45.22 35.74
N ARG A 135 -12.55 -45.68 35.05
CA ARG A 135 -13.09 -45.03 33.84
C ARG A 135 -14.51 -44.53 34.09
N ALA A 136 -14.75 -43.25 33.82
CA ALA A 136 -16.09 -42.66 33.90
C ALA A 136 -17.01 -43.24 32.80
N GLY A 137 -18.31 -43.35 33.10
CA GLY A 137 -19.30 -43.93 32.20
C GLY A 137 -19.83 -42.87 31.24
N ALA A 138 -20.23 -43.28 30.04
CA ALA A 138 -20.77 -42.38 29.03
C ALA A 138 -22.18 -41.89 29.39
N ILE A 139 -22.52 -40.67 28.97
CA ILE A 139 -23.87 -40.10 29.06
C ILE A 139 -24.37 -39.89 27.63
N ALA A 140 -25.43 -40.60 27.23
CA ALA A 140 -25.92 -40.59 25.84
C ALA A 140 -27.44 -40.41 25.76
N PHE A 141 -27.90 -39.27 25.22
CA PHE A 141 -29.32 -38.97 25.02
C PHE A 141 -29.66 -38.90 23.55
N THR A 142 -30.71 -39.60 23.13
CA THR A 142 -31.25 -39.55 21.77
C THR A 142 -32.75 -39.30 21.81
N ALA A 143 -33.20 -38.21 21.20
CA ALA A 143 -34.61 -37.83 21.11
C ALA A 143 -35.03 -37.50 19.68
N GLN A 144 -36.30 -37.72 19.36
CA GLN A 144 -36.89 -37.10 18.18
C GLN A 144 -37.10 -35.59 18.40
N GLY A 145 -37.72 -35.24 19.52
CA GLY A 145 -37.97 -33.86 19.95
C GLY A 145 -36.78 -33.22 20.65
N ASP A 146 -37.06 -32.16 21.41
CA ASP A 146 -36.02 -31.38 22.08
C ASP A 146 -35.27 -32.18 23.16
N VAL A 147 -34.01 -31.85 23.37
CA VAL A 147 -33.21 -32.35 24.49
C VAL A 147 -32.81 -31.17 25.37
N GLN A 148 -33.27 -31.17 26.62
CA GLN A 148 -32.96 -30.12 27.59
C GLN A 148 -32.29 -30.74 28.81
N THR A 149 -31.14 -30.17 29.22
CA THR A 149 -30.36 -30.71 30.33
C THR A 149 -29.87 -29.61 31.27
N ALA A 150 -29.68 -29.97 32.54
CA ALA A 150 -28.85 -29.20 33.47
C ALA A 150 -27.39 -29.70 33.40
N LEU A 151 -26.72 -29.85 34.54
CA LEU A 151 -25.36 -30.39 34.65
C LEU A 151 -25.29 -31.84 34.14
N LEU A 152 -24.37 -32.11 33.21
CA LEU A 152 -23.94 -33.46 32.80
C LEU A 152 -22.45 -33.60 33.09
N ASN A 153 -22.07 -34.54 33.96
CA ASN A 153 -20.68 -34.73 34.37
C ASN A 153 -20.24 -36.20 34.22
N ALA A 154 -19.28 -36.43 33.34
CA ALA A 154 -18.62 -37.70 33.10
C ALA A 154 -17.08 -37.57 33.25
N SER A 155 -16.63 -36.69 34.14
CA SER A 155 -15.21 -36.46 34.43
C SER A 155 -14.57 -37.58 35.26
N ALA A 156 -13.24 -37.62 35.29
CA ALA A 156 -12.49 -38.57 36.13
C ALA A 156 -11.25 -37.91 36.74
N GLU A 157 -10.99 -38.12 38.04
CA GLU A 157 -9.80 -37.51 38.66
C GLU A 157 -8.50 -38.11 38.12
N LYS A 158 -8.29 -39.43 38.27
CA LYS A 158 -7.02 -40.09 37.90
C LYS A 158 -7.10 -41.04 36.69
N GLY A 159 -8.26 -41.22 36.08
CA GLY A 159 -8.45 -42.12 34.95
C GLY A 159 -9.17 -41.46 33.77
N ASP A 160 -9.71 -42.28 32.85
CA ASP A 160 -10.29 -41.79 31.60
C ASP A 160 -11.72 -41.24 31.81
N GLY A 161 -12.00 -40.08 31.22
CA GLY A 161 -13.35 -39.50 31.15
C GLY A 161 -14.33 -40.35 30.34
N GLY A 162 -15.63 -40.10 30.52
CA GLY A 162 -16.72 -40.69 29.76
C GLY A 162 -17.25 -39.73 28.70
N ASN A 163 -17.65 -40.24 27.53
CA ASN A 163 -18.19 -39.38 26.47
C ASN A 163 -19.56 -38.82 26.86
N ILE A 164 -19.86 -37.59 26.43
CA ILE A 164 -21.22 -37.03 26.49
C ILE A 164 -21.74 -36.86 25.06
N GLN A 165 -22.87 -37.49 24.72
CA GLN A 165 -23.48 -37.40 23.40
C GLN A 165 -24.97 -37.06 23.50
N LEU A 166 -25.35 -35.91 22.93
CA LEU A 166 -26.74 -35.45 22.87
C LEU A 166 -27.18 -35.37 21.40
N THR A 167 -28.23 -36.10 21.03
CA THR A 167 -28.77 -36.11 19.67
C THR A 167 -30.26 -35.78 19.68
N SER A 168 -30.64 -34.69 19.00
CA SER A 168 -32.03 -34.39 18.65
C SER A 168 -32.21 -34.47 17.14
N THR A 169 -33.03 -35.41 16.67
CA THR A 169 -33.17 -35.65 15.22
C THR A 169 -34.11 -34.67 14.53
N HIS A 170 -35.04 -34.03 15.26
CA HIS A 170 -36.00 -33.06 14.72
C HIS A 170 -36.21 -31.82 15.61
N GLY A 171 -35.65 -31.79 16.81
CA GLY A 171 -35.77 -30.70 17.78
C GLY A 171 -34.48 -29.89 17.97
N ALA A 172 -34.48 -29.09 19.02
CA ALA A 172 -33.34 -28.30 19.51
C ALA A 172 -32.64 -28.99 20.69
N ILE A 173 -31.41 -28.56 20.97
CA ILE A 173 -30.68 -28.92 22.19
C ILE A 173 -30.49 -27.65 23.04
N ASP A 174 -30.86 -27.69 24.31
CA ASP A 174 -30.63 -26.61 25.28
C ASP A 174 -29.94 -27.15 26.53
N THR A 175 -28.71 -26.69 26.74
CA THR A 175 -27.88 -27.05 27.90
C THR A 175 -27.52 -25.84 28.75
N THR A 176 -28.21 -24.70 28.57
CA THR A 176 -27.89 -23.42 29.23
C THR A 176 -28.05 -23.44 30.75
N ARG A 177 -28.71 -24.47 31.31
CA ARG A 177 -28.99 -24.59 32.75
C ARG A 177 -27.87 -25.26 33.56
N GLY A 178 -26.76 -25.66 32.93
CA GLY A 178 -25.63 -26.27 33.62
C GLY A 178 -24.41 -26.45 32.72
N THR A 179 -23.40 -27.16 33.23
CA THR A 179 -22.15 -27.46 32.53
C THR A 179 -22.19 -28.86 31.94
N LEU A 180 -21.54 -29.08 30.79
CA LEU A 180 -21.18 -30.41 30.31
C LEU A 180 -19.68 -30.63 30.54
N ALA A 181 -19.30 -31.67 31.29
CA ALA A 181 -17.91 -31.88 31.72
C ALA A 181 -17.40 -33.30 31.49
N THR A 182 -16.20 -33.43 30.90
CA THR A 182 -15.50 -34.71 30.65
C THR A 182 -14.01 -34.66 31.04
N ASP A 183 -13.66 -33.76 31.97
CA ASP A 183 -12.29 -33.46 32.40
C ASP A 183 -11.52 -34.68 32.95
N SER A 184 -10.19 -34.65 32.83
CA SER A 184 -9.29 -35.65 33.45
C SER A 184 -7.97 -35.05 33.94
N ARG A 185 -7.55 -35.41 35.18
CA ARG A 185 -6.25 -34.94 35.75
C ARG A 185 -5.06 -35.83 35.44
N SER A 186 -5.24 -37.13 35.17
CA SER A 186 -4.12 -38.00 34.76
C SER A 186 -4.40 -39.00 33.64
N GLY A 187 -5.66 -39.18 33.23
CA GLY A 187 -6.05 -40.02 32.09
C GLY A 187 -6.37 -39.22 30.83
N ASN A 188 -7.01 -39.88 29.87
CA ASN A 188 -7.57 -39.21 28.69
C ASN A 188 -8.88 -38.51 29.05
N THR A 189 -9.07 -37.30 28.54
CA THR A 189 -10.40 -36.67 28.49
C THR A 189 -11.23 -37.30 27.38
N ALA A 190 -12.55 -37.17 27.48
CA ALA A 190 -13.50 -37.77 26.54
C ALA A 190 -14.27 -36.72 25.73
N ASN A 191 -14.87 -37.16 24.62
CA ASN A 191 -15.51 -36.25 23.67
C ASN A 191 -16.89 -35.79 24.16
N ILE A 192 -17.24 -34.56 23.81
CA ILE A 192 -18.59 -34.01 23.99
C ILE A 192 -19.17 -33.71 22.60
N GLN A 193 -20.28 -34.34 22.25
CA GLN A 193 -20.93 -34.17 20.95
C GLN A 193 -22.40 -33.79 21.10
N LEU A 194 -22.78 -32.64 20.53
CA LEU A 194 -24.17 -32.19 20.45
C LEU A 194 -24.57 -32.12 18.98
N GLN A 195 -25.63 -32.83 18.61
CA GLN A 195 -26.13 -32.88 17.25
C GLN A 195 -27.64 -32.60 17.23
N ALA A 196 -28.02 -31.47 16.62
CA ALA A 196 -29.42 -31.06 16.46
C ALA A 196 -29.74 -30.80 14.98
N LEU A 197 -31.00 -31.01 14.60
CA LEU A 197 -31.51 -30.51 13.32
C LEU A 197 -31.75 -28.99 13.39
N ASN A 198 -32.32 -28.52 14.50
CA ASN A 198 -32.58 -27.11 14.78
C ASN A 198 -31.43 -26.51 15.61
N ASN A 199 -31.74 -25.55 16.48
CA ASN A 199 -30.75 -24.76 17.22
C ASN A 199 -30.08 -25.56 18.35
N ILE A 200 -28.84 -25.20 18.65
CA ILE A 200 -28.14 -25.60 19.87
C ILE A 200 -27.90 -24.33 20.71
N ARG A 201 -28.37 -24.33 21.96
CA ARG A 201 -28.05 -23.30 22.95
C ARG A 201 -27.28 -23.93 24.08
N THR A 202 -26.11 -23.38 24.39
CA THR A 202 -25.24 -23.92 25.42
C THR A 202 -24.60 -22.84 26.28
N ALA A 203 -24.43 -23.15 27.56
CA ALA A 203 -23.56 -22.42 28.47
C ALA A 203 -22.16 -23.08 28.44
N ASP A 204 -21.67 -23.59 29.56
CA ASP A 204 -20.32 -24.13 29.69
C ASP A 204 -20.21 -25.57 29.16
N ILE A 205 -19.19 -25.82 28.33
CA ILE A 205 -18.77 -27.15 27.89
C ILE A 205 -17.27 -27.29 28.12
N ILE A 206 -16.86 -28.26 28.94
CA ILE A 206 -15.49 -28.36 29.43
C ILE A 206 -14.95 -29.80 29.20
N SER A 207 -13.84 -29.89 28.47
CA SER A 207 -13.09 -31.12 28.21
C SER A 207 -11.58 -30.82 28.34
N THR A 208 -11.18 -30.41 29.54
CA THR A 208 -9.84 -29.91 29.87
C THR A 208 -8.92 -31.06 30.28
N ILE A 209 -7.69 -31.09 29.73
CA ILE A 209 -6.68 -32.09 30.08
C ILE A 209 -5.56 -31.51 30.95
N SER A 210 -5.32 -32.13 32.10
CA SER A 210 -4.22 -31.76 33.02
C SER A 210 -3.16 -32.86 33.20
N SER A 211 -3.21 -33.92 32.40
CA SER A 211 -2.33 -35.08 32.56
C SER A 211 -0.85 -34.78 32.34
N SER A 212 0.00 -35.29 33.24
CA SER A 212 1.46 -35.26 33.07
C SER A 212 1.96 -36.34 32.09
N ASP A 213 1.11 -37.29 31.71
CA ASP A 213 1.43 -38.33 30.73
C ASP A 213 1.38 -37.78 29.30
N LYS A 214 2.51 -37.90 28.59
CA LYS A 214 2.63 -37.47 27.19
C LYS A 214 1.79 -38.30 26.22
N LEU A 215 1.34 -39.49 26.61
CA LEU A 215 0.49 -40.36 25.79
C LEU A 215 -1.00 -40.07 25.95
N ALA A 216 -1.41 -39.36 27.00
CA ALA A 216 -2.81 -38.97 27.17
C ALA A 216 -3.26 -37.96 26.10
N ARG A 217 -4.56 -37.91 25.83
CA ARG A 217 -5.15 -37.05 24.77
C ARG A 217 -6.35 -36.26 25.27
N GLY A 218 -6.38 -34.99 24.87
CA GLY A 218 -7.53 -34.09 24.95
C GLY A 218 -8.74 -34.64 24.20
N GLY A 219 -9.95 -34.42 24.72
CA GLY A 219 -11.22 -34.84 24.15
C GLY A 219 -11.83 -33.70 23.36
N ASP A 220 -12.35 -34.00 22.18
CA ASP A 220 -12.88 -33.00 21.26
C ASP A 220 -14.30 -32.58 21.66
N ILE A 221 -14.62 -31.31 21.41
CA ILE A 221 -15.98 -30.78 21.53
C ILE A 221 -16.53 -30.57 20.12
N THR A 222 -17.66 -31.21 19.80
CA THR A 222 -18.28 -31.14 18.48
C THR A 222 -19.74 -30.69 18.57
N LEU A 223 -20.06 -29.54 17.95
CA LEU A 223 -21.41 -28.99 17.86
C LEU A 223 -21.88 -29.00 16.41
N ILE A 224 -22.98 -29.70 16.11
CA ILE A 224 -23.53 -29.82 14.76
C ILE A 224 -25.00 -29.41 14.77
N SER A 225 -25.29 -28.24 14.20
CA SER A 225 -26.65 -27.79 13.88
C SER A 225 -26.81 -27.75 12.36
N LYS A 226 -27.49 -28.73 11.77
CA LYS A 226 -27.47 -28.92 10.30
C LYS A 226 -28.06 -27.75 9.50
N ASN A 227 -28.94 -26.94 10.09
CA ASN A 227 -29.50 -25.72 9.48
C ASN A 227 -29.85 -24.60 10.48
N GLY A 228 -29.59 -24.81 11.78
CA GLY A 228 -29.97 -23.89 12.84
C GLY A 228 -28.84 -22.98 13.29
N GLU A 229 -29.09 -22.25 14.37
CA GLU A 229 -28.09 -21.46 15.07
C GLU A 229 -27.42 -22.28 16.17
N VAL A 230 -26.10 -22.12 16.32
CA VAL A 230 -25.39 -22.45 17.56
C VAL A 230 -25.19 -21.14 18.32
N ARG A 231 -25.80 -21.03 19.50
CA ARG A 231 -25.63 -19.90 20.40
C ARG A 231 -24.86 -20.35 21.64
N VAL A 232 -23.77 -19.65 21.93
CA VAL A 232 -22.91 -19.90 23.09
C VAL A 232 -23.02 -18.72 24.04
N ASP A 233 -23.48 -19.00 25.27
CA ASP A 233 -23.65 -18.02 26.34
C ASP A 233 -22.57 -18.15 27.44
N GLY A 234 -21.73 -19.21 27.39
CA GLY A 234 -20.69 -19.51 28.38
C GLY A 234 -19.32 -19.82 27.75
N LYS A 235 -18.50 -20.62 28.45
CA LYS A 235 -17.17 -21.07 27.99
C LYS A 235 -17.22 -22.47 27.40
N ILE A 236 -16.75 -22.63 26.16
CA ILE A 236 -16.42 -23.93 25.55
C ILE A 236 -14.90 -24.10 25.58
N SER A 237 -14.40 -25.13 26.26
CA SER A 237 -12.99 -25.23 26.65
C SER A 237 -12.42 -26.63 26.44
N THR A 238 -11.30 -26.72 25.73
CA THR A 238 -10.43 -27.91 25.63
C THR A 238 -8.98 -27.60 26.05
N ASP A 239 -8.83 -26.65 26.98
CA ASP A 239 -7.54 -26.14 27.45
C ASP A 239 -6.59 -27.27 27.93
N THR A 240 -5.29 -27.04 27.75
CA THR A 240 -4.23 -28.00 28.08
C THR A 240 -3.34 -27.48 29.19
N TYR A 241 -3.37 -28.11 30.37
CA TYR A 241 -2.49 -27.77 31.50
C TYR A 241 -1.32 -28.75 31.68
N GLY A 242 -1.40 -29.91 31.02
CA GLY A 242 -0.46 -31.02 31.15
C GLY A 242 0.64 -31.08 30.07
N SER A 243 1.22 -32.27 29.91
CA SER A 243 2.21 -32.57 28.86
C SER A 243 1.58 -33.14 27.58
N SER A 244 0.28 -33.42 27.62
CA SER A 244 -0.53 -34.06 26.59
C SER A 244 -1.04 -33.07 25.54
N LYS A 245 -1.39 -33.54 24.33
CA LYS A 245 -2.02 -32.67 23.32
C LYS A 245 -3.48 -32.38 23.69
N GLY A 246 -3.91 -31.12 23.58
CA GLY A 246 -5.30 -30.68 23.76
C GLY A 246 -6.27 -31.19 22.69
N GLY A 247 -7.57 -31.14 23.00
CA GLY A 247 -8.66 -31.50 22.09
C GLY A 247 -9.09 -30.32 21.22
N ASP A 248 -9.75 -30.60 20.10
CA ASP A 248 -10.23 -29.58 19.17
C ASP A 248 -11.68 -29.15 19.49
N ILE A 249 -12.03 -27.91 19.12
CA ILE A 249 -13.41 -27.41 19.13
C ILE A 249 -13.89 -27.36 17.68
N ASN A 250 -14.92 -28.14 17.35
CA ASN A 250 -15.48 -28.26 16.00
C ASN A 250 -16.95 -27.82 15.99
N ILE A 251 -17.27 -26.74 15.27
CA ILE A 251 -18.64 -26.21 15.17
C ILE A 251 -19.06 -26.19 13.70
N THR A 252 -20.15 -26.88 13.37
CA THR A 252 -20.80 -26.83 12.05
C THR A 252 -22.24 -26.37 12.22
N THR A 253 -22.60 -25.25 11.60
CA THR A 253 -23.89 -24.59 11.86
C THR A 253 -24.44 -23.79 10.68
N GLY A 254 -25.72 -23.42 10.73
CA GLY A 254 -26.28 -22.37 9.88
C GLY A 254 -25.61 -21.03 10.19
N SER A 255 -25.71 -20.62 11.45
CA SER A 255 -25.04 -19.42 12.01
C SER A 255 -24.48 -19.70 13.40
N LEU A 256 -23.40 -19.02 13.77
CA LEU A 256 -22.79 -19.06 15.10
C LEU A 256 -22.87 -17.68 15.75
N SER A 257 -23.41 -17.62 16.97
CA SER A 257 -23.48 -16.41 17.78
C SER A 257 -22.81 -16.60 19.14
N LEU A 258 -21.78 -15.80 19.41
CA LEU A 258 -21.15 -15.65 20.72
C LEU A 258 -21.42 -14.23 21.22
N THR A 259 -21.98 -14.11 22.43
CA THR A 259 -22.35 -12.81 23.02
C THR A 259 -21.94 -12.70 24.48
N ASP A 260 -21.72 -11.49 24.95
CA ASP A 260 -21.71 -11.13 26.39
C ASP A 260 -20.73 -11.94 27.25
N GLY A 261 -19.48 -12.03 26.80
CA GLY A 261 -18.39 -12.70 27.52
C GLY A 261 -18.22 -14.18 27.21
N ALA A 262 -19.00 -14.73 26.27
CA ALA A 262 -18.84 -16.10 25.77
C ALA A 262 -17.42 -16.34 25.22
N GLN A 263 -16.89 -17.55 25.42
CA GLN A 263 -15.50 -17.90 25.08
C GLN A 263 -15.42 -19.27 24.41
N LEU A 264 -14.64 -19.38 23.33
CA LEU A 264 -14.11 -20.65 22.82
C LEU A 264 -12.61 -20.69 23.14
N SER A 265 -12.12 -21.73 23.80
CA SER A 265 -10.71 -21.81 24.21
C SER A 265 -10.12 -23.19 23.99
N THR A 266 -9.00 -23.24 23.26
CA THR A 266 -8.15 -24.42 23.09
C THR A 266 -6.71 -24.15 23.55
N SER A 267 -6.56 -23.22 24.51
CA SER A 267 -5.29 -22.64 24.94
C SER A 267 -4.39 -23.66 25.65
N THR A 268 -3.06 -23.47 25.58
CA THR A 268 -2.09 -24.30 26.31
C THR A 268 -1.41 -23.52 27.43
N PHE A 269 -1.37 -24.09 28.62
CA PHE A 269 -0.70 -23.59 29.82
C PHE A 269 0.44 -24.52 30.29
N GLY A 270 0.63 -25.66 29.61
CA GLY A 270 1.58 -26.72 29.96
C GLY A 270 2.66 -27.00 28.90
N GLN A 271 3.19 -28.22 28.89
CA GLN A 271 4.19 -28.64 27.90
C GLN A 271 3.57 -29.17 26.60
N GLY A 272 2.29 -29.56 26.63
CA GLY A 272 1.58 -30.08 25.48
C GLY A 272 1.06 -28.99 24.55
N ASN A 273 0.87 -29.32 23.27
CA ASN A 273 0.33 -28.38 22.28
C ASN A 273 -1.18 -28.18 22.46
N GLY A 274 -1.64 -26.95 22.23
CA GLY A 274 -3.07 -26.61 22.23
C GLY A 274 -3.84 -27.28 21.09
N GLY A 275 -5.16 -27.25 21.21
CA GLY A 275 -6.09 -27.73 20.18
C GLY A 275 -6.45 -26.65 19.16
N THR A 276 -7.14 -27.04 18.11
CA THR A 276 -7.59 -26.17 17.01
C THR A 276 -9.07 -25.79 17.19
N ILE A 277 -9.42 -24.55 16.86
CA ILE A 277 -10.83 -24.12 16.76
C ILE A 277 -11.23 -24.14 15.29
N ASN A 278 -12.17 -25.00 14.91
CA ASN A 278 -12.72 -25.11 13.56
C ASN A 278 -14.20 -24.72 13.55
N ILE A 279 -14.54 -23.64 12.84
CA ILE A 279 -15.89 -23.13 12.70
C ILE A 279 -16.27 -23.15 11.22
N THR A 280 -17.35 -23.86 10.88
CA THR A 280 -17.98 -23.84 9.57
C THR A 280 -19.43 -23.38 9.71
N ALA A 281 -19.71 -22.15 9.32
CA ALA A 281 -21.06 -21.59 9.30
C ALA A 281 -21.52 -21.39 7.85
N SER A 282 -22.76 -21.74 7.53
CA SER A 282 -23.26 -21.52 6.17
C SER A 282 -23.56 -20.04 5.91
N ASP A 283 -23.95 -19.27 6.93
CA ASP A 283 -24.38 -17.88 6.80
C ASP A 283 -23.47 -16.91 7.58
N THR A 284 -23.60 -16.83 8.90
CA THR A 284 -22.86 -15.82 9.68
C THR A 284 -22.17 -16.40 10.91
N VAL A 285 -20.96 -15.89 11.21
CA VAL A 285 -20.29 -16.00 12.50
C VAL A 285 -20.25 -14.61 13.14
N SER A 286 -20.81 -14.47 14.34
CA SER A 286 -20.88 -13.20 15.08
C SER A 286 -20.23 -13.33 16.45
N LEU A 287 -19.23 -12.50 16.70
CA LEU A 287 -18.60 -12.32 18.01
C LEU A 287 -18.91 -10.90 18.50
N ASN A 288 -19.75 -10.77 19.52
CA ASN A 288 -20.09 -9.49 20.12
C ASN A 288 -19.75 -9.51 21.61
N ARG A 289 -18.75 -8.74 22.05
CA ARG A 289 -18.22 -8.80 23.42
C ARG A 289 -17.78 -10.22 23.83
N ALA A 290 -17.27 -11.00 22.89
CA ALA A 290 -16.96 -12.42 23.06
C ALA A 290 -15.65 -12.80 22.37
N SER A 291 -15.03 -13.92 22.76
CA SER A 291 -13.74 -14.33 22.22
C SER A 291 -13.66 -15.79 21.75
N ALA A 292 -12.75 -16.03 20.81
CA ALA A 292 -12.27 -17.37 20.48
C ALA A 292 -10.74 -17.37 20.44
N GLY A 293 -10.10 -18.25 21.22
CA GLY A 293 -8.67 -18.16 21.50
C GLY A 293 -7.94 -19.50 21.57
N SER A 294 -6.70 -19.53 21.08
CA SER A 294 -5.78 -20.68 21.12
C SER A 294 -4.40 -20.27 21.67
N ASP A 295 -4.42 -19.52 22.77
CA ASP A 295 -3.23 -18.85 23.32
C ASP A 295 -2.22 -19.83 23.95
N VAL A 296 -0.94 -19.45 23.95
CA VAL A 296 0.15 -20.07 24.72
C VAL A 296 0.38 -19.27 25.99
N GLY A 297 0.12 -19.87 27.14
CA GLY A 297 0.27 -19.29 28.47
C GLY A 297 1.72 -19.00 28.87
N SER A 298 1.91 -18.20 29.92
CA SER A 298 3.22 -17.65 30.30
C SER A 298 4.28 -18.69 30.67
N THR A 299 3.86 -19.85 31.17
CA THR A 299 4.73 -20.98 31.52
C THR A 299 4.73 -22.09 30.47
N ALA A 300 3.95 -21.94 29.40
CA ALA A 300 3.72 -23.00 28.42
C ALA A 300 4.86 -23.10 27.41
N ILE A 301 5.33 -24.32 27.17
CA ILE A 301 6.36 -24.64 26.17
C ILE A 301 5.73 -25.21 24.90
N GLY A 302 4.50 -25.74 25.00
CA GLY A 302 3.75 -26.23 23.85
C GLY A 302 3.36 -25.11 22.89
N GLU A 303 3.08 -25.50 21.65
CA GLU A 303 2.63 -24.57 20.60
C GLU A 303 1.11 -24.36 20.66
N GLY A 304 0.65 -23.15 20.31
CA GLY A 304 -0.77 -22.83 20.17
C GLY A 304 -1.37 -23.50 18.94
N GLY A 305 -2.67 -23.79 18.96
CA GLY A 305 -3.38 -24.31 17.80
C GLY A 305 -3.92 -23.20 16.90
N ASP A 306 -4.43 -23.58 15.72
CA ASP A 306 -4.98 -22.63 14.76
C ASP A 306 -6.45 -22.27 15.07
N ILE A 307 -6.90 -21.14 14.54
CA ILE A 307 -8.31 -20.75 14.49
C ILE A 307 -8.74 -20.69 13.03
N ASN A 308 -9.63 -21.59 12.61
CA ASN A 308 -10.11 -21.71 11.24
C ASN A 308 -11.61 -21.39 11.18
N ILE A 309 -11.98 -20.35 10.42
CA ILE A 309 -13.38 -19.95 10.25
C ILE A 309 -13.73 -19.92 8.76
N THR A 310 -14.69 -20.74 8.35
CA THR A 310 -15.34 -20.69 7.03
C THR A 310 -16.78 -20.25 7.20
N THR A 311 -17.18 -19.14 6.58
CA THR A 311 -18.51 -18.52 6.77
C THR A 311 -19.04 -17.81 5.53
N GLY A 312 -20.32 -17.46 5.50
CA GLY A 312 -20.83 -16.46 4.55
C GLY A 312 -20.29 -15.07 4.89
N SER A 313 -20.44 -14.65 6.15
CA SER A 313 -19.93 -13.39 6.70
C SER A 313 -19.37 -13.58 8.11
N LEU A 314 -18.33 -12.80 8.46
CA LEU A 314 -17.78 -12.71 9.82
C LEU A 314 -18.02 -11.29 10.34
N SER A 315 -18.63 -11.17 11.52
CA SER A 315 -18.86 -9.90 12.21
C SER A 315 -18.24 -9.95 13.62
N ILE A 316 -17.33 -9.03 13.91
CA ILE A 316 -16.73 -8.87 15.24
C ILE A 316 -17.00 -7.46 15.73
N LYS A 317 -17.64 -7.34 16.89
CA LYS A 317 -18.11 -6.07 17.46
C LYS A 317 -17.89 -5.98 18.96
N GLY A 318 -17.75 -4.74 19.44
CA GLY A 318 -17.77 -4.40 20.88
C GLY A 318 -16.84 -5.25 21.71
N ASN A 319 -15.52 -5.11 21.55
CA ASN A 319 -14.48 -5.89 22.24
C ASN A 319 -14.52 -7.40 21.91
N GLY A 320 -15.13 -7.78 20.79
CA GLY A 320 -15.04 -9.14 20.26
C GLY A 320 -13.64 -9.43 19.74
N LEU A 321 -13.11 -10.63 19.99
CA LEU A 321 -11.68 -10.91 19.75
C LEU A 321 -11.39 -12.36 19.30
N LEU A 322 -10.61 -12.50 18.23
CA LEU A 322 -9.94 -13.76 17.87
C LEU A 322 -8.48 -13.70 18.31
N THR A 323 -8.01 -14.69 19.09
CA THR A 323 -6.66 -14.65 19.68
C THR A 323 -5.85 -15.90 19.40
N SER A 324 -4.61 -15.70 18.99
CA SER A 324 -3.58 -16.74 18.98
C SER A 324 -2.27 -16.12 19.44
N ARG A 325 -2.16 -15.90 20.75
CA ARG A 325 -1.05 -15.15 21.35
C ARG A 325 -0.04 -16.08 21.98
N THR A 326 1.22 -15.68 22.05
CA THR A 326 2.22 -16.39 22.88
C THR A 326 2.71 -15.54 24.03
N SER A 327 2.57 -16.05 25.25
CA SER A 327 3.10 -15.45 26.48
C SER A 327 4.26 -16.26 27.06
N GLY A 328 4.53 -17.45 26.52
CA GLY A 328 5.59 -18.37 26.93
C GLY A 328 6.60 -18.61 25.81
N PRO A 329 7.47 -19.64 25.95
CA PRO A 329 8.44 -20.01 24.92
C PRO A 329 7.87 -20.70 23.67
N GLY A 330 6.58 -21.06 23.63
CA GLY A 330 5.94 -21.70 22.48
C GLY A 330 5.61 -20.72 21.34
N ASN A 331 5.41 -21.24 20.12
CA ASN A 331 4.91 -20.45 18.99
C ASN A 331 3.38 -20.34 19.03
N ALA A 332 2.85 -19.20 18.56
CA ALA A 332 1.41 -19.04 18.35
C ALA A 332 0.94 -19.76 17.07
N GLY A 333 -0.32 -20.23 17.06
CA GLY A 333 -0.99 -20.74 15.86
C GLY A 333 -1.52 -19.61 14.97
N SER A 334 -2.01 -19.93 13.77
CA SER A 334 -2.50 -18.93 12.80
C SER A 334 -4.01 -18.71 12.90
N ILE A 335 -4.47 -17.53 12.47
CA ILE A 335 -5.89 -17.19 12.34
C ILE A 335 -6.23 -17.19 10.84
N ASN A 336 -7.09 -18.12 10.41
CA ASN A 336 -7.44 -18.34 9.00
C ASN A 336 -8.94 -18.13 8.78
N ILE A 337 -9.29 -17.12 7.98
CA ILE A 337 -10.67 -16.74 7.69
C ILE A 337 -10.97 -16.87 6.20
N ILE A 338 -12.04 -17.60 5.88
CA ILE A 338 -12.62 -17.70 4.55
C ILE A 338 -14.08 -17.27 4.64
N ALA A 339 -14.38 -16.04 4.23
CA ALA A 339 -15.73 -15.51 4.14
C ALA A 339 -16.18 -15.41 2.68
N ARG A 340 -17.40 -15.83 2.36
CA ARG A 340 -17.92 -15.68 0.98
C ARG A 340 -18.23 -14.22 0.63
N ASN A 341 -18.64 -13.43 1.62
CA ASN A 341 -19.10 -12.05 1.46
C ASN A 341 -18.17 -11.10 2.22
N THR A 342 -18.43 -10.86 3.51
CA THR A 342 -17.79 -9.75 4.24
C THR A 342 -17.12 -10.22 5.52
N VAL A 343 -15.94 -9.68 5.80
CA VAL A 343 -15.35 -9.63 7.15
C VAL A 343 -15.49 -8.21 7.66
N SER A 344 -16.22 -8.02 8.77
CA SER A 344 -16.50 -6.71 9.36
C SER A 344 -16.01 -6.66 10.79
N LEU A 345 -15.06 -5.77 11.06
CA LEU A 345 -14.56 -5.46 12.40
C LEU A 345 -14.97 -4.03 12.74
N ASP A 346 -15.69 -3.88 13.83
CA ASP A 346 -16.25 -2.59 14.20
C ASP A 346 -16.19 -2.40 15.72
N ASP A 347 -15.27 -1.55 16.15
CA ASP A 347 -15.16 -1.20 17.56
C ASP A 347 -16.07 -0.01 17.87
N GLN A 348 -16.99 -0.22 18.80
CA GLN A 348 -17.97 0.80 19.21
C GLN A 348 -17.76 1.21 20.67
N ASP A 349 -16.73 0.67 21.34
CA ASP A 349 -16.39 0.94 22.73
C ASP A 349 -15.10 1.79 22.79
N VAL A 350 -15.21 3.00 23.35
CA VAL A 350 -14.08 3.95 23.49
C VAL A 350 -13.21 3.68 24.72
N ASP A 351 -13.65 2.82 25.64
CA ASP A 351 -12.96 2.51 26.90
C ASP A 351 -12.52 1.05 26.99
N GLY A 352 -12.77 0.25 25.94
CA GLY A 352 -12.70 -1.21 25.94
C GLY A 352 -11.39 -1.82 25.44
N ASP A 353 -11.28 -3.13 25.64
CA ASP A 353 -10.24 -3.98 25.06
C ASP A 353 -10.33 -4.02 23.53
N LEU A 354 -9.24 -4.43 22.87
CA LEU A 354 -9.15 -4.53 21.41
C LEU A 354 -10.33 -5.30 20.78
N THR A 355 -11.01 -4.70 19.79
CA THR A 355 -11.88 -5.43 18.86
C THR A 355 -11.09 -5.92 17.65
N GLY A 356 -11.18 -7.20 17.32
CA GLY A 356 -10.62 -7.75 16.08
C GLY A 356 -9.76 -8.99 16.28
N PHE A 357 -8.52 -8.95 15.77
CA PHE A 357 -7.65 -10.13 15.66
C PHE A 357 -6.33 -9.83 16.38
N SER A 358 -5.85 -10.77 17.20
CA SER A 358 -4.62 -10.62 17.97
C SER A 358 -3.76 -11.88 17.90
N SER A 359 -2.64 -11.78 17.19
CA SER A 359 -1.64 -12.84 17.02
C SER A 359 -0.26 -12.37 17.51
N VAL A 360 -0.18 -12.01 18.79
CA VAL A 360 0.97 -11.27 19.35
C VAL A 360 1.93 -12.16 20.14
N VAL A 361 3.21 -11.79 20.12
CA VAL A 361 4.25 -12.28 21.05
C VAL A 361 4.28 -11.33 22.24
N ARG A 362 3.82 -11.77 23.41
CA ARG A 362 3.58 -10.93 24.59
C ARG A 362 4.84 -10.60 25.39
N ASP A 363 4.69 -9.68 26.34
CA ASP A 363 5.79 -9.23 27.20
C ASP A 363 6.55 -10.38 27.91
N GLY A 364 7.88 -10.37 27.77
CA GLY A 364 8.79 -11.35 28.37
C GLY A 364 8.84 -12.74 27.70
N SER A 365 8.06 -12.97 26.63
CA SER A 365 7.97 -14.25 25.94
C SER A 365 9.04 -14.46 24.85
N THR A 366 9.23 -15.70 24.40
CA THR A 366 10.16 -16.06 23.31
C THR A 366 9.45 -16.95 22.29
N GLY A 367 9.11 -16.48 21.10
CA GLY A 367 8.36 -17.28 20.12
C GLY A 367 8.04 -16.52 18.85
N LYS A 368 7.48 -17.19 17.84
CA LYS A 368 6.95 -16.52 16.65
C LYS A 368 5.46 -16.21 16.85
N GLY A 369 5.05 -15.01 16.45
CA GLY A 369 3.63 -14.69 16.29
C GLY A 369 3.04 -15.51 15.15
N GLY A 370 1.76 -15.86 15.25
CA GLY A 370 1.05 -16.61 14.22
C GLY A 370 0.61 -15.71 13.06
N ASP A 371 0.41 -16.30 11.88
CA ASP A 371 -0.01 -15.53 10.71
C ASP A 371 -1.52 -15.23 10.76
N ILE A 372 -1.94 -14.14 10.11
CA ILE A 372 -3.35 -13.80 9.92
C ILE A 372 -3.66 -13.85 8.42
N ASN A 373 -4.55 -14.77 8.03
CA ASN A 373 -4.95 -15.00 6.64
C ASN A 373 -6.44 -14.70 6.46
N ILE A 374 -6.79 -13.78 5.55
CA ILE A 374 -8.19 -13.40 5.29
C ILE A 374 -8.49 -13.51 3.79
N GLN A 375 -9.50 -14.30 3.45
CA GLN A 375 -10.11 -14.37 2.13
C GLN A 375 -11.57 -13.90 2.20
N ALA A 376 -11.95 -12.89 1.41
CA ALA A 376 -13.30 -12.33 1.42
C ALA A 376 -13.67 -11.62 0.11
N GLU A 377 -14.96 -11.27 -0.08
CA GLU A 377 -15.36 -10.28 -1.10
C GLU A 377 -15.06 -8.86 -0.60
N HIS A 378 -15.35 -8.56 0.67
CA HIS A 378 -15.08 -7.26 1.29
C HIS A 378 -14.48 -7.41 2.69
N LEU A 379 -13.57 -6.51 3.05
CA LEU A 379 -13.03 -6.37 4.41
C LEU A 379 -13.26 -4.92 4.88
N SER A 380 -13.93 -4.75 6.02
CA SER A 380 -14.15 -3.45 6.64
C SER A 380 -13.61 -3.45 8.05
N ILE A 381 -12.69 -2.53 8.36
CA ILE A 381 -12.16 -2.28 9.69
C ILE A 381 -12.52 -0.84 10.06
N ARG A 382 -13.35 -0.69 11.07
CA ARG A 382 -13.91 0.61 11.46
C ARG A 382 -13.53 0.98 12.89
N ASN A 383 -13.42 2.29 13.13
CA ASN A 383 -13.18 2.87 14.45
C ASN A 383 -11.90 2.31 15.08
N ASN A 384 -11.90 1.81 16.31
CA ASN A 384 -10.70 1.29 16.96
C ASN A 384 -10.40 -0.20 16.65
N ALA A 385 -11.13 -0.82 15.72
CA ALA A 385 -10.90 -2.22 15.37
C ALA A 385 -9.53 -2.44 14.73
N ALA A 386 -8.94 -3.63 14.96
CA ALA A 386 -7.59 -3.90 14.47
C ALA A 386 -7.30 -5.35 14.06
N LEU A 387 -6.28 -5.50 13.20
CA LEU A 387 -5.57 -6.76 12.94
C LEU A 387 -4.13 -6.61 13.46
N ASN A 388 -3.77 -7.33 14.52
CA ASN A 388 -2.47 -7.17 15.17
C ASN A 388 -1.65 -8.48 15.13
N ALA A 389 -0.41 -8.40 14.65
CA ALA A 389 0.58 -9.47 14.66
C ALA A 389 1.91 -9.04 15.30
N ASP A 390 1.83 -8.23 16.36
CA ASP A 390 2.96 -7.54 16.99
C ASP A 390 3.86 -8.44 17.86
N VAL A 391 5.06 -7.94 18.16
CA VAL A 391 5.91 -8.37 19.28
C VAL A 391 5.87 -7.26 20.34
N GLU A 392 5.32 -7.53 21.52
CA GLU A 392 5.18 -6.59 22.64
C GLU A 392 6.53 -6.28 23.30
N ALA A 393 6.55 -5.32 24.25
CA ALA A 393 7.73 -4.92 25.00
C ALA A 393 8.43 -6.13 25.63
N ASN A 394 9.76 -6.20 25.60
CA ASN A 394 10.59 -7.35 26.08
C ASN A 394 10.31 -8.73 25.44
N GLY A 395 9.34 -8.86 24.54
CA GLY A 395 9.14 -10.06 23.74
C GLY A 395 10.34 -10.30 22.80
N ARG A 396 10.69 -11.57 22.57
CA ARG A 396 11.75 -11.98 21.64
C ARG A 396 11.20 -12.87 20.54
N GLY A 397 11.33 -12.47 19.28
CA GLY A 397 10.79 -13.28 18.18
C GLY A 397 10.54 -12.54 16.87
N LYS A 398 9.91 -13.21 15.92
CA LYS A 398 9.42 -12.59 14.68
C LYS A 398 7.92 -12.32 14.84
N ALA A 399 7.48 -11.13 14.46
CA ALA A 399 6.06 -10.84 14.25
C ALA A 399 5.47 -11.77 13.19
N GLY A 400 4.19 -12.12 13.33
CA GLY A 400 3.45 -12.91 12.34
C GLY A 400 3.26 -12.13 11.04
N ASP A 401 3.11 -12.82 9.92
CA ASP A 401 2.80 -12.19 8.63
C ASP A 401 1.27 -12.02 8.49
N ILE A 402 0.82 -11.04 7.70
CA ILE A 402 -0.60 -10.81 7.42
C ILE A 402 -0.84 -10.88 5.91
N TYR A 403 -1.80 -11.71 5.50
CA TYR A 403 -2.17 -11.93 4.10
C TYR A 403 -3.65 -11.65 3.89
N LEU A 404 -3.95 -10.64 3.07
CA LEU A 404 -5.31 -10.23 2.71
C LEU A 404 -5.53 -10.50 1.22
N ASP A 405 -6.42 -11.43 0.87
CA ASP A 405 -6.88 -11.70 -0.50
C ASP A 405 -8.38 -11.39 -0.59
N VAL A 406 -8.69 -10.14 -0.91
CA VAL A 406 -10.04 -9.59 -0.89
C VAL A 406 -10.43 -9.23 -2.32
N LYS A 407 -11.51 -9.75 -2.87
CA LYS A 407 -11.83 -9.50 -4.29
C LYS A 407 -12.27 -8.07 -4.57
N GLY A 408 -13.10 -7.52 -3.69
CA GLY A 408 -13.64 -6.16 -3.77
C GLY A 408 -12.80 -5.18 -2.97
N THR A 409 -13.39 -4.61 -1.92
CA THR A 409 -12.82 -3.46 -1.20
C THR A 409 -12.29 -3.86 0.18
N ILE A 410 -11.10 -3.36 0.49
CA ILE A 410 -10.57 -3.24 1.85
C ILE A 410 -10.74 -1.79 2.29
N LEU A 411 -11.54 -1.56 3.33
CA LEU A 411 -11.80 -0.24 3.89
C LEU A 411 -11.29 -0.18 5.34
N LEU A 412 -10.36 0.74 5.61
CA LEU A 412 -9.98 1.12 6.97
C LEU A 412 -10.40 2.57 7.20
N THR A 413 -11.23 2.81 8.22
CA THR A 413 -11.68 4.17 8.52
C THR A 413 -12.05 4.37 9.99
N SER A 414 -11.79 5.55 10.53
CA SER A 414 -12.15 5.91 11.89
C SER A 414 -13.20 7.02 11.88
N ASP A 415 -14.15 6.97 12.83
CA ASP A 415 -15.08 8.06 13.12
C ASP A 415 -14.46 9.07 14.11
N GLU A 416 -14.81 10.35 13.98
CA GLU A 416 -14.33 11.47 14.80
C GLU A 416 -14.57 11.28 16.31
N THR A 417 -15.63 10.55 16.69
CA THR A 417 -15.96 10.32 18.11
C THR A 417 -14.96 9.41 18.82
N TYR A 418 -14.33 8.47 18.12
CA TYR A 418 -13.48 7.43 18.70
C TYR A 418 -12.00 7.81 18.77
N ALA A 419 -11.58 8.80 17.99
CA ALA A 419 -10.17 9.12 17.82
C ALA A 419 -9.62 10.14 18.85
N GLN A 420 -10.38 10.48 19.89
CA GLN A 420 -9.98 11.39 20.99
C GLN A 420 -8.89 10.79 21.90
N LYS A 421 -8.65 9.47 21.84
CA LYS A 421 -7.60 8.76 22.60
C LYS A 421 -6.43 8.26 21.73
N GLY A 422 -6.27 8.79 20.51
CA GLY A 422 -5.24 8.33 19.57
C GLY A 422 -5.52 6.95 18.95
N GLU A 423 -6.75 6.47 19.09
CA GLU A 423 -7.24 5.19 18.62
C GLU A 423 -7.78 5.29 17.19
N SER A 424 -7.49 4.30 16.34
CA SER A 424 -7.80 4.33 14.91
C SER A 424 -7.80 2.94 14.29
N ALA A 425 -8.52 2.80 13.18
CA ALA A 425 -8.67 1.54 12.46
C ALA A 425 -7.33 1.14 11.90
N ARG A 426 -6.80 0.00 12.33
CA ARG A 426 -5.39 -0.30 12.10
C ARG A 426 -5.07 -1.75 11.77
N ILE A 427 -4.03 -1.91 10.97
CA ILE A 427 -3.32 -3.19 10.79
C ILE A 427 -1.89 -2.98 11.28
N THR A 428 -1.45 -3.75 12.26
CA THR A 428 -0.12 -3.60 12.87
C THR A 428 0.68 -4.90 12.87
N LEU A 429 1.96 -4.79 12.50
CA LEU A 429 2.96 -5.87 12.53
C LEU A 429 4.24 -5.37 13.23
N ALA A 430 4.09 -4.74 14.39
CA ALA A 430 5.14 -3.95 15.02
C ALA A 430 5.98 -4.74 16.04
N VAL A 431 7.26 -4.41 16.16
CA VAL A 431 8.09 -4.79 17.32
C VAL A 431 8.16 -3.60 18.26
N GLN A 432 7.48 -3.67 19.41
CA GLN A 432 7.37 -2.58 20.37
C GLN A 432 8.69 -2.30 21.10
N GLY A 433 8.78 -1.13 21.77
CA GLY A 433 9.98 -0.70 22.49
C GLY A 433 10.41 -1.73 23.55
N GLY A 434 11.70 -2.09 23.54
CA GLY A 434 12.25 -3.14 24.42
C GLY A 434 12.17 -4.57 23.87
N GLY A 435 11.36 -4.82 22.82
CA GLY A 435 11.34 -6.10 22.12
C GLY A 435 12.61 -6.34 21.27
N ILE A 436 12.96 -7.60 21.02
CA ILE A 436 14.07 -8.00 20.14
C ILE A 436 13.52 -8.91 19.04
N GLY A 437 13.51 -8.46 17.80
CA GLY A 437 12.78 -9.14 16.73
C GLY A 437 12.77 -8.44 15.39
N SER A 438 12.25 -9.10 14.37
CA SER A 438 11.98 -8.49 13.06
C SER A 438 10.48 -8.38 12.82
N GLY A 439 10.05 -7.32 12.14
CA GLY A 439 8.66 -7.15 11.70
C GLY A 439 8.21 -8.25 10.73
N GLY A 440 6.92 -8.56 10.74
CA GLY A 440 6.28 -9.48 9.79
C GLY A 440 6.13 -8.85 8.41
N THR A 441 5.63 -9.57 7.42
CA THR A 441 5.30 -9.02 6.10
C THR A 441 3.79 -8.85 5.96
N LEU A 442 3.35 -7.72 5.41
CA LEU A 442 1.97 -7.53 4.99
C LEU A 442 1.86 -7.68 3.47
N LYS A 443 0.96 -8.55 3.00
CA LYS A 443 0.58 -8.63 1.59
C LYS A 443 -0.92 -8.38 1.44
N VAL A 444 -1.24 -7.42 0.58
CA VAL A 444 -2.61 -7.02 0.25
C VAL A 444 -2.86 -7.30 -1.23
N LYS A 445 -3.91 -8.05 -1.51
CA LYS A 445 -4.50 -8.20 -2.85
C LYS A 445 -5.95 -7.76 -2.76
N ALA A 446 -6.32 -6.72 -3.51
CA ALA A 446 -7.65 -6.12 -3.46
C ALA A 446 -8.16 -5.65 -4.83
N GLY A 447 -9.47 -5.56 -5.04
CA GLY A 447 -10.00 -4.69 -6.09
C GLY A 447 -9.73 -3.21 -5.75
N SER A 448 -9.96 -2.83 -4.49
CA SER A 448 -9.61 -1.50 -3.99
C SER A 448 -9.13 -1.51 -2.54
N LEU A 449 -8.05 -0.78 -2.26
CA LEU A 449 -7.61 -0.45 -0.91
C LEU A 449 -7.94 1.02 -0.60
N VAL A 450 -8.79 1.23 0.41
CA VAL A 450 -9.25 2.56 0.83
C VAL A 450 -8.89 2.81 2.28
N LEU A 451 -8.06 3.83 2.52
CA LEU A 451 -7.68 4.29 3.87
C LEU A 451 -8.19 5.72 4.05
N ARG A 452 -9.10 5.93 5.01
CA ARG A 452 -9.75 7.23 5.22
C ARG A 452 -9.80 7.64 6.68
N ASN A 453 -9.69 8.94 6.94
CA ASN A 453 -9.92 9.53 8.27
C ASN A 453 -9.12 8.83 9.39
N GLY A 454 -7.83 8.59 9.17
CA GLY A 454 -6.97 7.89 10.13
C GLY A 454 -6.90 6.37 9.96
N GLY A 455 -7.30 5.82 8.81
CA GLY A 455 -7.04 4.41 8.49
C GLY A 455 -5.54 4.16 8.35
N ILE A 456 -4.96 3.29 9.19
CA ILE A 456 -3.51 3.11 9.31
C ILE A 456 -3.10 1.67 9.04
N ILE A 457 -2.07 1.49 8.22
CA ILE A 457 -1.35 0.22 8.11
C ILE A 457 0.10 0.45 8.52
N LYS A 458 0.57 -0.27 9.53
CA LYS A 458 1.87 0.00 10.17
C LYS A 458 2.69 -1.26 10.39
N ASN A 459 3.93 -1.23 9.94
CA ASN A 459 4.92 -2.28 10.12
C ASN A 459 6.23 -1.67 10.64
N SER A 460 6.35 -1.52 11.95
CA SER A 460 7.42 -0.71 12.58
C SER A 460 8.21 -1.48 13.64
N THR A 461 9.52 -1.25 13.74
CA THR A 461 10.36 -1.79 14.82
C THR A 461 10.88 -0.68 15.72
N GLN A 462 10.23 -0.53 16.88
CA GLN A 462 10.67 0.34 17.98
C GLN A 462 11.70 -0.36 18.89
N GLY A 463 11.76 -1.70 18.86
CA GLY A 463 12.77 -2.54 19.49
C GLY A 463 14.05 -2.77 18.65
N GLN A 464 14.84 -3.81 18.97
CA GLN A 464 16.02 -4.18 18.17
C GLN A 464 15.64 -5.07 16.99
N GLY A 465 15.93 -4.64 15.75
CA GLY A 465 15.81 -5.43 14.52
C GLY A 465 15.20 -4.63 13.35
N ASN A 466 15.05 -5.26 12.19
CA ASN A 466 14.50 -4.60 11.00
C ASN A 466 12.97 -4.53 11.03
N ALA A 467 12.39 -3.49 10.45
CA ALA A 467 10.96 -3.48 10.14
C ALA A 467 10.68 -4.39 8.93
N GLY A 468 9.46 -4.89 8.84
CA GLY A 468 9.04 -5.70 7.70
C GLY A 468 8.45 -4.86 6.57
N ASN A 469 8.18 -5.52 5.45
CA ASN A 469 7.73 -4.86 4.21
C ASN A 469 6.20 -4.84 4.08
N ILE A 470 5.70 -3.90 3.30
CA ILE A 470 4.29 -3.80 2.90
C ILE A 470 4.20 -3.93 1.37
N PHE A 471 3.44 -4.91 0.90
CA PHE A 471 3.15 -5.13 -0.52
C PHE A 471 1.65 -4.97 -0.77
N VAL A 472 1.29 -4.10 -1.71
CA VAL A 472 -0.10 -3.87 -2.12
C VAL A 472 -0.23 -4.12 -3.61
N ASN A 473 -1.15 -5.01 -3.99
CA ASN A 473 -1.59 -5.22 -5.35
C ASN A 473 -3.10 -4.94 -5.39
N ALA A 474 -3.52 -3.83 -6.00
CA ALA A 474 -4.93 -3.51 -6.11
C ALA A 474 -5.28 -2.68 -7.33
N ASP A 475 -6.49 -2.80 -7.89
CA ASP A 475 -6.86 -1.98 -9.05
C ASP A 475 -6.85 -0.49 -8.70
N VAL A 476 -7.35 -0.13 -7.51
CA VAL A 476 -7.36 1.25 -7.00
C VAL A 476 -6.80 1.31 -5.58
N VAL A 477 -5.89 2.25 -5.33
CA VAL A 477 -5.43 2.62 -3.98
C VAL A 477 -5.78 4.08 -3.73
N ASP A 478 -6.69 4.34 -2.77
CA ASP A 478 -7.13 5.68 -2.37
C ASP A 478 -6.88 5.90 -0.87
N ILE A 479 -5.93 6.78 -0.55
CA ILE A 479 -5.53 7.09 0.82
C ILE A 479 -5.81 8.57 1.04
N SER A 480 -6.72 8.90 1.95
CA SER A 480 -7.09 10.30 2.16
C SER A 480 -7.43 10.65 3.60
N GLY A 481 -7.20 11.92 3.92
CA GLY A 481 -7.60 12.51 5.18
C GLY A 481 -6.67 12.16 6.34
N SER A 482 -6.83 12.94 7.38
CA SER A 482 -6.28 12.71 8.70
C SER A 482 -7.41 12.77 9.72
N VAL A 483 -7.19 12.22 10.91
CA VAL A 483 -8.14 12.33 12.01
C VAL A 483 -8.21 13.80 12.45
N PRO A 484 -9.37 14.48 12.43
CA PRO A 484 -9.49 15.88 12.86
C PRO A 484 -9.17 16.10 14.35
N SER A 485 -9.42 15.09 15.20
CA SER A 485 -9.23 15.16 16.66
C SER A 485 -7.83 14.87 17.15
N SER A 486 -6.98 14.20 16.37
CA SER A 486 -5.60 13.82 16.78
C SER A 486 -4.54 14.21 15.75
N GLY A 487 -4.96 14.63 14.56
CA GLY A 487 -4.06 14.92 13.44
C GLY A 487 -3.36 13.70 12.87
N LEU A 488 -3.76 12.47 13.23
CA LEU A 488 -3.13 11.27 12.69
C LEU A 488 -3.49 11.11 11.21
N PRO A 489 -2.53 11.10 10.27
CA PRO A 489 -2.80 10.91 8.86
C PRO A 489 -3.16 9.46 8.56
N SER A 490 -4.05 9.26 7.58
CA SER A 490 -4.23 7.93 6.96
C SER A 490 -2.97 7.56 6.20
N GLY A 491 -2.62 6.28 6.13
CA GLY A 491 -1.39 5.91 5.44
C GLY A 491 -0.86 4.50 5.63
N LEU A 492 0.24 4.23 4.90
CA LEU A 492 1.08 3.05 5.08
C LEU A 492 2.42 3.49 5.67
N PHE A 493 2.85 2.80 6.72
CA PHE A 493 4.02 3.19 7.50
C PHE A 493 4.94 2.01 7.74
N THR A 494 6.19 2.11 7.29
CA THR A 494 7.29 1.26 7.73
C THR A 494 8.29 2.13 8.47
N SER A 495 8.70 1.73 9.69
CA SER A 495 9.66 2.55 10.44
C SER A 495 10.55 1.80 11.41
N THR A 496 11.71 2.36 11.73
CA THR A 496 12.56 1.87 12.82
C THR A 496 13.05 2.99 13.73
N ASN A 497 13.05 2.77 15.05
CA ASN A 497 13.60 3.72 16.02
C ASN A 497 15.02 3.38 16.50
N THR A 498 15.56 2.24 16.06
CA THR A 498 16.87 1.72 16.46
C THR A 498 17.81 1.59 15.25
N THR A 499 18.87 0.80 15.37
CA THR A 499 19.86 0.57 14.30
C THR A 499 19.35 -0.29 13.13
N GLY A 500 18.15 -0.89 13.25
CA GLY A 500 17.56 -1.70 12.18
C GLY A 500 17.06 -0.87 11.00
N LYS A 501 16.98 -1.49 9.82
CA LYS A 501 16.48 -0.85 8.60
C LYS A 501 14.96 -0.77 8.58
N ALA A 502 14.40 0.34 8.08
CA ALA A 502 12.98 0.41 7.75
C ALA A 502 12.66 -0.52 6.57
N GLY A 503 11.43 -1.06 6.56
CA GLY A 503 10.95 -1.91 5.49
C GLY A 503 10.51 -1.12 4.25
N ASP A 504 10.40 -1.79 3.12
CA ASP A 504 9.95 -1.20 1.87
C ASP A 504 8.41 -1.18 1.77
N ILE A 505 7.89 -0.18 1.06
CA ILE A 505 6.48 -0.07 0.67
C ILE A 505 6.42 -0.19 -0.84
N ILE A 506 5.77 -1.25 -1.35
CA ILE A 506 5.66 -1.53 -2.79
C ILE A 506 4.19 -1.66 -3.15
N ILE A 507 3.74 -0.83 -4.09
CA ILE A 507 2.36 -0.74 -4.53
C ILE A 507 2.28 -0.94 -6.04
N ASP A 508 1.57 -1.98 -6.47
CA ASP A 508 1.18 -2.22 -7.85
C ASP A 508 -0.32 -1.93 -7.99
N THR A 509 -0.68 -0.98 -8.86
CA THR A 509 -2.06 -0.55 -9.02
C THR A 509 -2.38 -0.03 -10.41
N GLN A 510 -3.66 0.21 -10.73
CA GLN A 510 -4.02 0.95 -11.93
C GLN A 510 -4.05 2.45 -11.64
N THR A 511 -4.66 2.82 -10.52
CA THR A 511 -4.79 4.21 -10.07
C THR A 511 -4.38 4.35 -8.62
N PHE A 512 -3.40 5.22 -8.37
CA PHE A 512 -2.96 5.59 -7.03
C PHE A 512 -3.37 7.03 -6.73
N ARG A 513 -4.05 7.26 -5.61
CA ARG A 513 -4.35 8.58 -5.08
C ARG A 513 -3.98 8.67 -3.61
N ILE A 514 -3.21 9.70 -3.26
CA ILE A 514 -2.96 10.10 -1.87
C ILE A 514 -3.34 11.58 -1.68
N ALA A 515 -4.17 11.88 -0.69
CA ALA A 515 -4.76 13.20 -0.56
C ALA A 515 -4.98 13.67 0.87
N ASP A 516 -5.22 14.98 1.02
CA ASP A 516 -5.82 15.58 2.22
C ASP A 516 -5.02 15.29 3.50
N GLY A 517 -3.70 15.48 3.44
CA GLY A 517 -2.74 15.23 4.54
C GLY A 517 -2.45 13.75 4.82
N ALA A 518 -2.79 12.83 3.91
CA ALA A 518 -2.40 11.43 4.03
C ALA A 518 -0.92 11.20 3.68
N ALA A 519 -0.31 10.14 4.23
CA ALA A 519 1.11 9.87 4.04
C ALA A 519 1.46 8.40 3.75
N LEU A 520 2.44 8.16 2.87
CA LEU A 520 3.24 6.93 2.86
C LEU A 520 4.60 7.24 3.49
N SER A 521 5.03 6.48 4.50
CA SER A 521 6.32 6.74 5.15
C SER A 521 7.16 5.49 5.35
N ALA A 522 8.42 5.55 4.94
CA ALA A 522 9.43 4.50 5.12
C ALA A 522 10.64 5.00 5.91
N ARG A 523 10.38 5.54 7.11
CA ARG A 523 11.32 6.35 7.90
C ARG A 523 12.18 5.54 8.87
N THR A 524 13.46 5.88 9.01
CA THR A 524 14.30 5.39 10.13
C THR A 524 14.75 6.54 11.03
N LYS A 525 14.39 6.48 12.31
CA LYS A 525 14.81 7.47 13.31
C LYS A 525 16.22 7.20 13.84
N GLY A 526 16.59 5.93 14.01
CA GLY A 526 17.92 5.51 14.47
C GLY A 526 18.98 5.47 13.36
N ASP A 527 20.07 4.73 13.56
CA ASP A 527 21.21 4.69 12.63
C ASP A 527 21.02 3.74 11.42
N GLY A 528 19.88 3.04 11.33
CA GLY A 528 19.56 2.19 10.20
C GLY A 528 19.22 2.96 8.91
N GLN A 529 19.24 2.27 7.77
CA GLN A 529 18.84 2.83 6.48
C GLN A 529 17.30 2.99 6.39
N GLY A 530 16.84 4.05 5.76
CA GLY A 530 15.43 4.24 5.42
C GLY A 530 14.96 3.25 4.36
N GLY A 531 13.65 3.00 4.32
CA GLY A 531 13.03 2.05 3.39
C GLY A 531 12.70 2.71 2.04
N THR A 532 12.61 1.90 0.99
CA THR A 532 12.23 2.34 -0.35
C THR A 532 10.72 2.38 -0.49
N ILE A 533 10.19 3.43 -1.12
CA ILE A 533 8.79 3.50 -1.55
C ILE A 533 8.75 3.35 -3.06
N ARG A 534 7.98 2.38 -3.57
CA ARG A 534 7.75 2.19 -5.01
C ARG A 534 6.26 2.13 -5.30
N VAL A 535 5.79 2.97 -6.20
CA VAL A 535 4.42 2.96 -6.71
C VAL A 535 4.45 2.75 -8.22
N ASN A 536 3.92 1.61 -8.66
CA ASN A 536 3.73 1.25 -10.06
C ASN A 536 2.24 1.37 -10.38
N ALA A 537 1.82 2.49 -10.96
CA ALA A 537 0.47 2.73 -11.45
C ALA A 537 0.40 2.46 -12.96
N THR A 538 -0.50 1.59 -13.43
CA THR A 538 -0.65 1.36 -14.87
C THR A 538 -1.36 2.50 -15.60
N ASN A 539 -2.06 3.39 -14.88
CA ASN A 539 -2.72 4.58 -15.43
C ASN A 539 -2.20 5.87 -14.76
N THR A 540 -2.66 6.18 -13.55
CA THR A 540 -2.48 7.50 -12.92
C THR A 540 -1.94 7.44 -11.50
N PHE A 541 -1.13 8.45 -11.15
CA PHE A 541 -0.67 8.74 -9.80
C PHE A 541 -1.06 10.18 -9.41
N GLU A 542 -1.69 10.35 -8.26
CA GLU A 542 -2.08 11.64 -7.72
C GLU A 542 -1.61 11.80 -6.27
N ALA A 543 -0.86 12.85 -5.98
CA ALA A 543 -0.55 13.32 -4.63
C ALA A 543 -1.09 14.75 -4.47
N VAL A 544 -2.24 14.93 -3.81
CA VAL A 544 -2.96 16.20 -3.81
C VAL A 544 -3.31 16.71 -2.41
N ASN A 545 -3.56 18.01 -2.24
CA ASN A 545 -4.03 18.62 -0.98
C ASN A 545 -3.19 18.22 0.26
N GLY A 546 -1.86 18.15 0.12
CA GLY A 546 -0.94 17.74 1.18
C GLY A 546 -0.63 16.24 1.27
N GLY A 547 -1.13 15.41 0.34
CA GLY A 547 -0.71 14.00 0.26
C GLY A 547 0.80 13.84 0.00
N GLN A 548 1.49 13.00 0.80
CA GLN A 548 2.96 12.88 0.77
C GLN A 548 3.48 11.43 0.69
N LEU A 549 4.57 11.23 -0.04
CA LEU A 549 5.44 10.05 0.04
C LEU A 549 6.77 10.47 0.67
N VAL A 550 7.17 9.81 1.76
CA VAL A 550 8.28 10.25 2.61
C VAL A 550 9.22 9.10 2.94
N SER A 551 10.46 9.14 2.47
CA SER A 551 11.53 8.26 2.95
C SER A 551 12.62 9.10 3.62
N THR A 552 12.75 8.99 4.94
CA THR A 552 13.65 9.86 5.70
C THR A 552 14.50 9.11 6.71
N THR A 553 15.69 9.66 7.00
CA THR A 553 16.54 9.21 8.10
C THR A 553 16.90 10.35 9.05
N SER A 554 16.94 10.08 10.35
CA SER A 554 17.46 11.05 11.34
C SER A 554 18.75 10.63 12.04
N GLY A 555 19.13 9.36 11.99
CA GLY A 555 20.45 8.89 12.43
C GLY A 555 21.47 8.84 11.30
N LYS A 556 22.50 8.00 11.44
CA LYS A 556 23.62 7.89 10.47
C LYS A 556 23.32 7.03 9.23
N GLY A 557 22.12 6.50 9.07
CA GLY A 557 21.75 5.72 7.89
C GLY A 557 21.32 6.58 6.71
N GLN A 558 21.59 6.11 5.49
CA GLN A 558 21.09 6.75 4.27
C GLN A 558 19.57 6.66 4.18
N ALA A 559 18.92 7.72 3.70
CA ALA A 559 17.48 7.68 3.42
C ALA A 559 17.19 6.73 2.24
N GLY A 560 16.00 6.13 2.22
CA GLY A 560 15.59 5.25 1.14
C GLY A 560 15.16 6.04 -0.10
N ASN A 561 14.95 5.32 -1.20
CA ASN A 561 14.59 5.94 -2.49
C ASN A 561 13.06 6.00 -2.65
N ILE A 562 12.59 6.89 -3.52
CA ILE A 562 11.20 6.92 -3.98
C ILE A 562 11.16 6.68 -5.49
N PHE A 563 10.37 5.71 -5.93
CA PHE A 563 10.13 5.41 -7.33
C PHE A 563 8.65 5.52 -7.65
N VAL A 564 8.29 6.36 -8.61
CA VAL A 564 6.91 6.50 -9.09
C VAL A 564 6.89 6.26 -10.59
N TYR A 565 6.17 5.22 -11.00
CA TYR A 565 5.94 4.87 -12.39
C TYR A 565 4.44 4.96 -12.66
N ALA A 566 4.01 5.86 -13.54
CA ALA A 566 2.63 5.92 -14.02
C ALA A 566 2.63 5.95 -15.54
N LYS A 567 1.78 5.20 -16.23
CA LYS A 567 1.81 5.22 -17.71
C LYS A 567 1.32 6.56 -18.26
N ASP A 568 0.19 7.05 -17.74
CA ASP A 568 -0.52 8.18 -18.33
C ASP A 568 -0.10 9.49 -17.66
N SER A 569 -0.27 9.61 -16.33
CA SER A 569 0.05 10.86 -15.63
C SER A 569 0.49 10.72 -14.17
N VAL A 570 1.32 11.67 -13.74
CA VAL A 570 1.66 11.97 -12.34
C VAL A 570 1.25 13.40 -12.06
N THR A 571 0.37 13.60 -11.08
CA THR A 571 -0.02 14.93 -10.59
C THR A 571 0.40 15.09 -9.14
N ILE A 572 1.12 16.16 -8.83
CA ILE A 572 1.47 16.56 -7.45
C ILE A 572 1.02 18.01 -7.28
N SER A 573 -0.02 18.24 -6.47
CA SER A 573 -0.62 19.58 -6.39
C SER A 573 -1.26 19.92 -5.05
N GLY A 574 -1.07 21.17 -4.61
CA GLY A 574 -1.76 21.72 -3.47
C GLY A 574 -1.08 21.45 -2.13
N THR A 575 -1.71 21.98 -1.09
CA THR A 575 -1.24 21.92 0.29
C THR A 575 -2.38 21.53 1.23
N ASP A 576 -2.06 20.88 2.33
CA ASP A 576 -3.01 20.69 3.43
C ASP A 576 -3.24 22.01 4.16
N ILE A 577 -4.43 22.59 3.96
CA ILE A 577 -4.83 23.87 4.54
C ILE A 577 -4.89 23.83 6.07
N ASN A 578 -5.12 22.65 6.66
CA ASN A 578 -5.27 22.47 8.10
C ASN A 578 -3.93 22.09 8.77
N TYR A 579 -2.83 22.02 8.03
CA TYR A 579 -1.54 21.56 8.54
C TYR A 579 -1.07 22.36 9.78
N ASN A 580 -1.05 23.69 9.70
CA ASN A 580 -0.54 24.52 10.80
C ASN A 580 -1.43 24.41 12.05
N ASP A 581 -2.75 24.43 11.87
CA ASP A 581 -3.71 24.29 12.97
C ASP A 581 -3.58 22.91 13.61
N ARG A 582 -3.41 21.86 12.80
CA ARG A 582 -3.16 20.49 13.26
C ARG A 582 -1.87 20.42 14.08
N ILE A 583 -0.74 20.88 13.56
CA ILE A 583 0.55 20.79 14.26
C ILE A 583 0.58 21.66 15.52
N ALA A 584 -0.04 22.84 15.50
CA ALA A 584 -0.16 23.71 16.67
C ALA A 584 -1.04 23.10 17.78
N LYS A 585 -2.10 22.38 17.39
CA LYS A 585 -2.98 21.66 18.33
C LYS A 585 -2.32 20.41 18.91
N PHE A 586 -1.40 19.78 18.16
CA PHE A 586 -0.69 18.55 18.55
C PHE A 586 0.85 18.69 18.46
N PRO A 587 1.47 19.63 19.21
CA PRO A 587 2.88 20.01 19.05
C PRO A 587 3.86 18.89 19.47
N ASN A 588 3.43 18.02 20.38
CA ASN A 588 4.08 16.77 20.75
C ASN A 588 3.03 15.68 20.64
N ASN A 589 2.87 15.07 19.47
CA ASN A 589 1.85 14.06 19.25
C ASN A 589 2.28 12.74 19.96
N SER A 590 2.27 12.77 21.29
CA SER A 590 2.78 11.77 22.21
C SER A 590 1.66 10.82 22.60
N GLN A 591 1.19 10.03 21.63
CA GLN A 591 0.45 8.80 21.87
C GLN A 591 0.86 7.80 20.78
N LEU A 592 1.64 6.77 21.19
CA LEU A 592 2.06 5.49 20.59
C LEU A 592 2.33 5.34 19.07
N ILE A 593 1.73 6.15 18.19
CA ILE A 593 1.77 6.07 16.73
C ILE A 593 2.55 7.23 16.11
N ALA A 594 2.56 8.42 16.73
CA ALA A 594 3.04 9.65 16.10
C ALA A 594 4.56 9.94 16.17
N ASN A 595 5.36 9.07 16.80
CA ASN A 595 6.83 9.15 16.67
C ASN A 595 7.33 8.67 15.30
N ASP A 596 6.52 7.86 14.61
CA ASP A 596 6.84 7.26 13.32
C ASP A 596 6.25 8.05 12.13
N ILE A 597 5.32 8.98 12.42
CA ILE A 597 4.51 9.71 11.45
C ILE A 597 4.81 11.20 11.58
N ARG A 598 5.67 11.72 10.70
CA ARG A 598 5.89 13.18 10.58
C ARG A 598 5.89 13.56 9.12
N GLU A 599 4.85 14.28 8.71
CA GLU A 599 4.88 15.09 7.49
C GLU A 599 5.99 16.13 7.61
N THR A 600 6.63 16.45 6.50
CA THR A 600 7.73 17.43 6.46
C THR A 600 7.24 18.85 6.15
N GLY A 601 5.93 19.05 6.06
CA GLY A 601 5.28 20.33 5.75
C GLY A 601 3.86 20.12 5.21
N ALA A 602 3.21 21.21 4.81
CA ALA A 602 1.84 21.18 4.28
C ALA A 602 1.74 20.77 2.80
N ALA A 603 2.81 20.87 2.01
CA ALA A 603 2.75 20.67 0.57
C ALA A 603 2.65 19.20 0.17
N SER A 604 1.90 18.91 -0.89
CA SER A 604 1.94 17.61 -1.55
C SER A 604 3.32 17.35 -2.14
N GLY A 605 3.82 16.11 -2.02
CA GLY A 605 5.12 15.82 -2.62
C GLY A 605 5.71 14.44 -2.42
N LEU A 606 6.79 14.23 -3.17
CA LEU A 606 7.72 13.11 -3.02
C LEU A 606 8.97 13.62 -2.31
N ILE A 607 9.30 13.07 -1.16
CA ILE A 607 10.24 13.68 -0.23
C ILE A 607 11.22 12.63 0.29
N VAL A 608 12.50 12.79 -0.07
CA VAL A 608 13.61 12.02 0.49
C VAL A 608 14.57 12.93 1.23
N ASN A 609 14.48 12.94 2.56
CA ASN A 609 15.25 13.85 3.40
C ASN A 609 16.08 13.12 4.45
N THR A 610 17.29 13.63 4.72
CA THR A 610 18.13 13.18 5.85
C THR A 610 18.39 14.35 6.80
N THR A 611 18.13 14.15 8.09
CA THR A 611 18.55 15.10 9.14
C THR A 611 19.82 14.66 9.87
N GLY A 612 20.30 13.45 9.57
CA GLY A 612 21.56 12.93 10.07
C GLY A 612 22.70 13.18 9.08
N SER A 613 23.93 12.77 9.43
CA SER A 613 25.13 13.03 8.63
C SER A 613 25.28 12.18 7.36
N ALA A 614 24.29 11.33 7.04
CA ALA A 614 24.31 10.46 5.88
C ALA A 614 23.64 11.10 4.67
N ASN A 615 23.84 10.52 3.49
CA ASN A 615 23.27 11.03 2.23
C ASN A 615 21.77 10.77 2.13
N ALA A 616 21.05 11.66 1.45
CA ALA A 616 19.65 11.46 1.09
C ALA A 616 19.51 10.38 0.01
N GLY A 617 18.32 9.78 -0.07
CA GLY A 617 17.97 8.82 -1.13
C GLY A 617 17.64 9.53 -2.44
N ASN A 618 17.43 8.78 -3.51
CA ASN A 618 17.09 9.34 -4.83
C ASN A 618 15.58 9.26 -5.09
N ILE A 619 15.10 10.13 -5.99
CA ILE A 619 13.73 10.09 -6.52
C ILE A 619 13.78 9.84 -8.02
N GLU A 620 12.96 8.90 -8.49
CA GLU A 620 12.72 8.68 -9.92
C GLU A 620 11.22 8.74 -10.20
N VAL A 621 10.83 9.56 -11.17
CA VAL A 621 9.44 9.69 -11.62
C VAL A 621 9.37 9.49 -13.13
N THR A 622 8.53 8.56 -13.57
CA THR A 622 8.33 8.28 -15.00
C THR A 622 6.85 8.29 -15.33
N ALA A 623 6.42 9.16 -16.25
CA ALA A 623 5.05 9.15 -16.78
C ALA A 623 4.86 9.85 -18.12
N GLY A 624 3.76 9.57 -18.83
CA GLY A 624 3.40 10.31 -20.04
C GLY A 624 3.34 11.83 -19.80
N PHE A 625 2.63 12.25 -18.75
CA PHE A 625 2.48 13.66 -18.36
C PHE A 625 2.77 13.84 -16.87
N ILE A 626 3.67 14.74 -16.52
CA ILE A 626 3.98 15.07 -15.12
C ILE A 626 3.61 16.53 -14.86
N LEU A 627 2.72 16.76 -13.88
CA LEU A 627 2.30 18.07 -13.43
C LEU A 627 2.69 18.29 -11.96
N LEU A 628 3.47 19.34 -11.73
CA LEU A 628 3.68 19.93 -10.41
C LEU A 628 3.00 21.29 -10.37
N ASP A 629 2.02 21.44 -9.50
CA ASP A 629 1.19 22.64 -9.48
C ASP A 629 0.89 23.10 -8.05
N SER A 630 0.49 24.35 -7.85
CA SER A 630 -0.05 24.84 -6.58
C SER A 630 0.83 24.46 -5.36
N GLN A 631 2.14 24.73 -5.45
CA GLN A 631 3.18 24.37 -4.46
C GLN A 631 3.56 22.87 -4.35
N GLY A 632 3.17 22.02 -5.30
CA GLY A 632 3.58 20.60 -5.33
C GLY A 632 5.10 20.43 -5.50
N ARG A 633 5.69 19.48 -4.77
CA ARG A 633 7.16 19.34 -4.68
C ARG A 633 7.68 17.92 -4.92
N ILE A 634 8.82 17.83 -5.58
CA ILE A 634 9.71 16.65 -5.58
C ILE A 634 11.04 17.09 -4.97
N THR A 635 11.42 16.50 -3.85
CA THR A 635 12.47 17.04 -2.98
C THR A 635 13.41 15.94 -2.49
N ALA A 636 14.71 16.13 -2.72
CA ALA A 636 15.76 15.22 -2.27
C ALA A 636 16.87 15.98 -1.53
N GLU A 637 16.69 16.21 -0.23
CA GLU A 637 17.49 17.16 0.56
C GLU A 637 18.27 16.53 1.71
N SER A 638 19.43 17.11 2.02
CA SER A 638 20.17 16.82 3.25
C SER A 638 20.24 18.04 4.16
N ALA A 639 19.70 17.91 5.37
CA ALA A 639 19.71 18.95 6.39
C ALA A 639 21.01 18.96 7.24
N SER A 640 21.98 18.07 6.95
CA SER A 640 23.25 17.96 7.68
C SER A 640 24.42 17.76 6.70
N ALA A 641 25.55 17.26 7.18
CA ALA A 641 26.80 17.12 6.43
C ALA A 641 26.76 16.12 5.26
N GLY A 642 25.69 15.32 5.11
CA GLY A 642 25.55 14.36 4.02
C GLY A 642 25.15 15.03 2.70
N ASP A 643 25.40 14.34 1.57
CA ASP A 643 25.02 14.84 0.25
C ASP A 643 23.50 14.73 0.00
N GLY A 644 22.95 15.65 -0.78
CA GLY A 644 21.58 15.61 -1.28
C GLY A 644 21.38 14.48 -2.30
N GLY A 645 20.14 14.04 -2.47
CA GLY A 645 19.79 12.94 -3.36
C GLY A 645 19.59 13.40 -4.80
N ASN A 646 19.70 12.49 -5.77
CA ASN A 646 19.42 12.83 -7.16
C ASN A 646 17.93 12.71 -7.48
N ILE A 647 17.44 13.56 -8.39
CA ILE A 647 16.09 13.47 -8.95
C ILE A 647 16.20 13.18 -10.45
N THR A 648 15.55 12.11 -10.90
CA THR A 648 15.42 11.77 -12.32
C THR A 648 13.95 11.81 -12.72
N VAL A 649 13.66 12.54 -13.80
CA VAL A 649 12.32 12.61 -14.37
C VAL A 649 12.33 12.18 -15.83
N ASN A 650 11.45 11.25 -16.19
CA ASN A 650 11.23 10.79 -17.56
C ASN A 650 9.77 11.06 -17.95
N ALA A 651 9.52 11.96 -18.90
CA ALA A 651 8.15 12.23 -19.33
C ALA A 651 8.01 12.66 -20.78
N ASN A 652 6.83 12.48 -21.39
CA ASN A 652 6.58 13.17 -22.66
C ASN A 652 6.50 14.68 -22.40
N VAL A 653 5.78 15.07 -21.35
CA VAL A 653 5.64 16.47 -20.93
C VAL A 653 5.89 16.59 -19.42
N LEU A 654 6.84 17.44 -19.04
CA LEU A 654 6.97 17.94 -17.67
C LEU A 654 6.41 19.37 -17.62
N LYS A 655 5.45 19.60 -16.73
CA LYS A 655 4.86 20.90 -16.48
C LYS A 655 4.99 21.29 -15.00
N THR A 656 5.58 22.46 -14.74
CA THR A 656 5.58 23.07 -13.40
C THR A 656 4.89 24.42 -13.42
N THR A 657 3.90 24.61 -12.55
CA THR A 657 3.09 25.83 -12.45
C THR A 657 2.81 26.23 -11.00
N ASP A 658 2.44 27.49 -10.78
CA ASP A 658 1.90 28.00 -9.50
C ASP A 658 2.66 27.57 -8.24
N GLY A 659 4.00 27.64 -8.31
CA GLY A 659 4.93 27.31 -7.23
C GLY A 659 5.39 25.85 -7.21
N GLY A 660 5.15 25.05 -8.25
CA GLY A 660 5.59 23.66 -8.37
C GLY A 660 7.11 23.52 -8.59
N GLN A 661 7.78 22.61 -7.86
CA GLN A 661 9.25 22.56 -7.81
C GLN A 661 9.85 21.15 -7.84
N LEU A 662 11.01 21.02 -8.51
CA LEU A 662 11.99 19.95 -8.28
C LEU A 662 13.18 20.54 -7.52
N VAL A 663 13.54 19.96 -6.38
CA VAL A 663 14.58 20.51 -5.50
C VAL A 663 15.55 19.43 -5.04
N THR A 664 16.83 19.63 -5.32
CA THR A 664 17.93 18.97 -4.63
C THR A 664 18.74 20.03 -3.91
N SER A 665 18.99 19.83 -2.61
CA SER A 665 19.71 20.83 -1.81
C SER A 665 20.45 20.22 -0.63
N THR A 666 21.39 20.99 -0.09
CA THR A 666 22.02 20.74 1.20
C THR A 666 22.07 21.99 2.05
N ASN A 667 21.79 21.84 3.34
CA ASN A 667 21.78 22.95 4.30
C ASN A 667 23.07 23.03 5.15
N SER A 668 24.10 22.26 4.81
CA SER A 668 25.38 22.19 5.53
C SER A 668 26.55 21.89 4.57
N SER A 669 27.59 21.16 5.01
CA SER A 669 28.80 20.92 4.22
C SER A 669 28.70 19.88 3.09
N GLY A 670 27.60 19.13 2.99
CA GLY A 670 27.40 18.15 1.92
C GLY A 670 27.05 18.80 0.58
N ASN A 671 27.26 18.11 -0.55
CA ASN A 671 26.94 18.63 -1.88
C ASN A 671 25.47 18.36 -2.25
N ALA A 672 24.84 19.27 -2.99
CA ALA A 672 23.50 19.03 -3.54
C ALA A 672 23.53 17.93 -4.60
N GLY A 673 22.45 17.13 -4.65
CA GLY A 673 22.29 16.09 -5.67
C GLY A 673 21.96 16.65 -7.04
N ASN A 674 22.00 15.81 -8.08
CA ASN A 674 21.75 16.24 -9.45
C ASN A 674 20.27 16.12 -9.83
N ILE A 675 19.81 16.97 -10.75
CA ILE A 675 18.49 16.86 -11.38
C ILE A 675 18.69 16.51 -12.85
N THR A 676 18.08 15.40 -13.30
CA THR A 676 18.05 15.00 -14.72
C THR A 676 16.61 14.93 -15.20
N VAL A 677 16.30 15.66 -16.27
CA VAL A 677 14.98 15.65 -16.92
C VAL A 677 15.14 15.17 -18.36
N ASN A 678 14.53 14.03 -18.65
CA ASN A 678 14.41 13.45 -19.98
C ASN A 678 12.99 13.70 -20.47
N ALA A 679 12.81 14.56 -21.48
CA ALA A 679 11.46 14.90 -21.95
C ALA A 679 11.37 15.24 -23.43
N LYS A 680 10.12 15.27 -23.96
CA LYS A 680 9.81 15.84 -25.28
C LYS A 680 9.42 17.31 -25.17
N GLU A 681 8.75 17.68 -24.08
CA GLU A 681 8.41 19.05 -23.77
C GLU A 681 8.58 19.36 -22.28
N VAL A 682 9.14 20.53 -21.97
CA VAL A 682 9.23 21.07 -20.61
C VAL A 682 8.56 22.45 -20.59
N GLN A 683 7.57 22.63 -19.72
CA GLN A 683 6.82 23.87 -19.54
C GLN A 683 6.93 24.35 -18.09
N LEU A 684 7.58 25.48 -17.87
CA LEU A 684 7.73 26.09 -16.55
C LEU A 684 7.04 27.45 -16.54
N SER A 685 6.15 27.69 -15.58
CA SER A 685 5.42 28.95 -15.47
C SER A 685 5.19 29.39 -14.03
N GLY A 686 5.31 30.69 -13.77
CA GLY A 686 4.96 31.28 -12.48
C GLY A 686 6.16 31.40 -11.53
N SER A 687 6.10 32.41 -10.67
CA SER A 687 7.13 32.68 -9.65
C SER A 687 7.35 31.48 -8.74
N ASN A 688 8.62 31.24 -8.38
CA ASN A 688 9.06 30.09 -7.58
C ASN A 688 8.77 28.71 -8.19
N SER A 689 8.26 28.61 -9.43
CA SER A 689 8.12 27.33 -10.13
C SER A 689 9.41 27.02 -10.89
N GLY A 690 9.90 25.79 -10.80
CA GLY A 690 11.17 25.49 -11.45
C GLY A 690 11.92 24.25 -10.99
N LEU A 691 13.18 24.20 -11.43
CA LEU A 691 14.15 23.15 -11.14
C LEU A 691 15.33 23.76 -10.39
N PHE A 692 15.66 23.22 -9.22
CA PHE A 692 16.62 23.83 -8.29
C PHE A 692 17.61 22.79 -7.77
N ALA A 693 18.86 22.85 -8.23
CA ALA A 693 19.97 22.03 -7.74
C ALA A 693 20.99 22.89 -6.98
N GLN A 694 20.53 23.53 -5.90
CA GLN A 694 21.20 24.67 -5.26
C GLN A 694 21.83 24.30 -3.91
N THR A 695 22.75 25.15 -3.44
CA THR A 695 23.34 25.08 -2.09
C THR A 695 23.30 26.45 -1.43
N SER A 696 22.92 26.50 -0.16
CA SER A 696 22.95 27.71 0.67
C SER A 696 24.09 27.72 1.69
N SER A 697 24.99 26.74 1.64
CA SER A 697 26.03 26.50 2.64
C SER A 697 27.38 26.16 1.98
N THR A 698 28.29 25.50 2.71
CA THR A 698 29.67 25.32 2.26
C THR A 698 29.87 24.22 1.21
N GLY A 699 28.89 23.32 1.02
CA GLY A 699 28.94 22.28 -0.02
C GLY A 699 28.55 22.80 -1.41
N ASN A 700 28.93 22.06 -2.46
CA ASN A 700 28.73 22.49 -3.85
C ASN A 700 27.30 22.24 -4.34
N ALA A 701 26.83 23.06 -5.28
CA ALA A 701 25.56 22.87 -5.97
C ALA A 701 25.63 21.68 -6.95
N GLY A 702 24.46 21.11 -7.26
CA GLY A 702 24.32 19.91 -8.07
C GLY A 702 24.26 20.21 -9.56
N LYS A 703 24.48 19.19 -10.39
CA LYS A 703 24.33 19.32 -11.85
C LYS A 703 22.85 19.27 -12.23
N LEU A 704 22.51 20.03 -13.26
CA LEU A 704 21.16 20.04 -13.82
C LEU A 704 21.23 19.76 -15.32
N ILE A 705 20.54 18.71 -15.76
CA ILE A 705 20.61 18.21 -17.14
C ILE A 705 19.19 18.10 -17.68
N LEU A 706 18.90 18.84 -18.76
CA LEU A 706 17.70 18.67 -19.58
C LEU A 706 18.11 18.10 -20.93
N GLN A 707 17.52 16.98 -21.32
CA GLN A 707 17.84 16.31 -22.57
C GLN A 707 16.61 15.60 -23.18
N PRO A 708 16.67 15.22 -24.46
CA PRO A 708 15.58 14.49 -25.09
C PRO A 708 15.27 13.15 -24.40
N LEU A 709 14.02 12.72 -24.47
CA LEU A 709 13.60 11.43 -23.95
C LEU A 709 14.17 10.27 -24.80
N GLY A 710 14.96 9.39 -24.18
CA GLY A 710 15.54 8.22 -24.86
C GLY A 710 16.51 8.62 -25.98
N ASN A 711 16.38 7.99 -27.15
CA ASN A 711 17.20 8.30 -28.33
C ASN A 711 16.54 9.34 -29.26
N GLU A 712 15.41 9.92 -28.83
CA GLU A 712 14.69 10.91 -29.62
C GLU A 712 15.52 12.20 -29.78
N GLN A 713 15.20 12.99 -30.80
CA GLN A 713 15.95 14.22 -31.16
C GLN A 713 15.09 15.47 -31.04
N ASN A 714 13.97 15.40 -30.33
CA ASN A 714 13.04 16.50 -30.13
C ASN A 714 12.87 16.80 -28.64
N LEU A 715 13.29 18.00 -28.25
CA LEU A 715 12.93 18.59 -26.97
C LEU A 715 12.64 20.08 -27.19
N LYS A 716 11.50 20.52 -26.68
CA LYS A 716 11.09 21.92 -26.58
C LYS A 716 11.03 22.35 -25.11
N VAL A 717 11.64 23.49 -24.79
CA VAL A 717 11.64 24.04 -23.42
C VAL A 717 11.04 25.45 -23.42
N ASN A 718 10.00 25.66 -22.62
CA ASN A 718 9.28 26.95 -22.51
C ASN A 718 9.25 27.43 -21.05
N PHE A 719 9.61 28.70 -20.84
CA PHE A 719 9.59 29.39 -19.55
C PHE A 719 8.79 30.67 -19.66
N GLN A 720 7.96 30.93 -18.66
CA GLN A 720 7.16 32.15 -18.61
C GLN A 720 6.87 32.59 -17.17
N ASN A 721 6.49 33.86 -17.02
CA ASN A 721 5.92 34.40 -15.78
C ASN A 721 6.78 34.19 -14.51
N GLY A 722 8.11 34.29 -14.59
CA GLY A 722 8.98 34.21 -13.41
C GLY A 722 9.55 32.81 -13.10
N ALA A 723 9.41 31.86 -14.01
CA ALA A 723 9.87 30.48 -13.83
C ALA A 723 11.39 30.33 -13.89
N GLN A 724 11.96 29.38 -13.15
CA GLN A 724 13.41 29.29 -12.94
C GLN A 724 13.99 27.89 -13.19
N ILE A 725 15.21 27.85 -13.71
CA ILE A 725 16.11 26.70 -13.63
C ILE A 725 17.42 27.21 -13.02
N SER A 726 17.83 26.64 -11.89
CA SER A 726 18.97 27.13 -11.14
C SER A 726 19.85 26.02 -10.57
N ALA A 727 21.15 26.12 -10.83
CA ALA A 727 22.21 25.35 -10.17
C ALA A 727 23.13 26.29 -9.35
N SER A 728 22.60 27.40 -8.85
CA SER A 728 23.40 28.44 -8.16
C SER A 728 23.83 28.08 -6.74
N THR A 729 24.83 28.81 -6.27
CA THR A 729 25.35 28.79 -4.87
C THR A 729 25.23 30.18 -4.24
N SER A 730 24.90 30.24 -2.95
CA SER A 730 24.82 31.51 -2.20
C SER A 730 25.87 31.64 -1.08
N SER A 731 26.84 30.74 -1.00
CA SER A 731 27.87 30.72 0.06
C SER A 731 29.24 30.32 -0.49
N SER A 732 30.08 29.59 0.25
CA SER A 732 31.45 29.25 -0.16
C SER A 732 31.57 28.05 -1.11
N GLY A 733 30.52 27.24 -1.26
CA GLY A 733 30.51 26.12 -2.20
C GLY A 733 30.44 26.59 -3.66
N THR A 734 30.90 25.78 -4.61
CA THR A 734 30.84 26.13 -6.05
C THR A 734 29.44 25.92 -6.63
N GLY A 735 29.05 26.75 -7.60
CA GLY A 735 27.86 26.57 -8.42
C GLY A 735 27.94 25.27 -9.24
N GLY A 736 26.78 24.67 -9.49
CA GLY A 736 26.65 23.45 -10.26
C GLY A 736 26.62 23.71 -11.77
N SER A 737 27.02 22.71 -12.56
CA SER A 737 26.95 22.81 -14.02
C SER A 737 25.53 22.59 -14.54
N LEU A 738 25.10 23.42 -15.49
CA LEU A 738 23.77 23.35 -16.09
C LEU A 738 23.87 23.10 -17.60
N THR A 739 23.24 22.02 -18.08
CA THR A 739 23.24 21.64 -19.50
C THR A 739 21.81 21.46 -19.98
N ILE A 740 21.43 22.18 -21.04
CA ILE A 740 20.13 22.02 -21.70
C ILE A 740 20.37 21.69 -23.17
N THR A 741 20.01 20.47 -23.58
CA THR A 741 20.04 20.02 -24.96
C THR A 741 18.60 19.92 -25.48
N ALA A 742 18.15 20.96 -26.18
CA ALA A 742 16.78 21.09 -26.67
C ALA A 742 16.78 21.34 -28.17
N PRO A 743 16.89 20.29 -29.01
CA PRO A 743 17.16 20.44 -30.44
C PRO A 743 16.11 21.28 -31.19
N GLU A 744 14.88 21.38 -30.70
CA GLU A 744 13.86 22.24 -31.31
C GLU A 744 14.01 23.70 -30.90
N SER A 745 13.76 24.01 -29.62
CA SER A 745 13.83 25.39 -29.13
C SER A 745 13.90 25.51 -27.61
N ILE A 746 14.53 26.59 -27.17
CA ILE A 746 14.48 27.13 -25.80
C ILE A 746 13.82 28.52 -25.89
N THR A 747 12.65 28.69 -25.27
CA THR A 747 11.92 29.95 -25.22
C THR A 747 11.75 30.44 -23.79
N ILE A 748 12.27 31.61 -23.47
CA ILE A 748 12.24 32.22 -22.14
C ILE A 748 11.55 33.58 -22.23
N THR A 749 10.52 33.81 -21.41
CA THR A 749 9.67 34.99 -21.50
C THR A 749 9.36 35.59 -20.14
N GLY A 750 9.33 36.91 -20.05
CA GLY A 750 8.89 37.65 -18.87
C GLY A 750 9.99 37.91 -17.84
N ASP A 751 9.82 39.00 -17.10
CA ASP A 751 10.72 39.39 -16.02
C ASP A 751 10.72 38.33 -14.91
N GLY A 752 11.90 38.02 -14.40
CA GLY A 752 12.10 36.98 -13.37
C GLY A 752 12.21 35.55 -13.92
N SER A 753 11.97 35.33 -15.23
CA SER A 753 12.25 34.03 -15.85
C SER A 753 13.75 33.87 -16.11
N ILE A 754 14.38 32.88 -15.46
CA ILE A 754 15.84 32.80 -15.33
C ILE A 754 16.35 31.37 -15.56
N ILE A 755 17.45 31.25 -16.31
CA ILE A 755 18.33 30.08 -16.36
C ILE A 755 19.66 30.49 -15.73
N SER A 756 20.05 29.89 -14.60
CA SER A 756 21.17 30.36 -13.78
C SER A 756 22.11 29.24 -13.31
N ALA A 757 23.41 29.48 -13.43
CA ALA A 757 24.46 28.76 -12.70
C ALA A 757 25.36 29.75 -11.92
N GLU A 758 24.79 30.86 -11.47
CA GLU A 758 25.52 31.98 -10.85
C GLU A 758 26.03 31.68 -9.42
N THR A 759 26.84 32.59 -8.89
CA THR A 759 27.23 32.61 -7.47
C THR A 759 26.98 33.98 -6.84
N THR A 760 26.29 33.99 -5.70
CA THR A 760 26.15 35.20 -4.85
C THR A 760 27.06 35.17 -3.62
N GLY A 761 27.83 34.09 -3.44
CA GLY A 761 28.73 33.88 -2.31
C GLY A 761 30.21 33.91 -2.70
N ALA A 762 31.07 33.43 -1.79
CA ALA A 762 32.52 33.39 -2.00
C ALA A 762 32.98 32.26 -2.94
N GLY A 763 32.15 31.24 -3.18
CA GLY A 763 32.45 30.15 -4.10
C GLY A 763 32.30 30.56 -5.57
N ASN A 764 32.96 29.85 -6.48
CA ASN A 764 32.87 30.13 -7.93
C ASN A 764 31.50 29.72 -8.49
N GLY A 765 30.99 30.42 -9.50
CA GLY A 765 29.81 30.04 -10.28
C GLY A 765 30.08 28.80 -11.14
N GLY A 766 29.00 28.14 -11.57
CA GLY A 766 29.03 26.98 -12.44
C GLY A 766 28.97 27.33 -13.92
N ASP A 767 29.35 26.38 -14.77
CA ASP A 767 29.26 26.52 -16.22
C ASP A 767 27.84 26.23 -16.74
N LEU A 768 27.42 26.96 -17.76
CA LEU A 768 26.12 26.82 -18.43
C LEU A 768 26.31 26.51 -19.91
N THR A 769 25.72 25.41 -20.39
CA THR A 769 25.71 25.04 -21.82
C THR A 769 24.29 24.89 -22.33
N LEU A 770 23.95 25.63 -23.37
CA LEU A 770 22.68 25.54 -24.10
C LEU A 770 22.95 25.06 -25.53
N SER A 771 22.35 23.96 -25.94
CA SER A 771 22.37 23.47 -27.33
C SER A 771 20.94 23.38 -27.85
N THR A 772 20.60 24.14 -28.89
CA THR A 772 19.21 24.22 -29.37
C THR A 772 19.08 24.66 -30.82
N GLY A 773 18.04 24.24 -31.54
CA GLY A 773 17.73 24.82 -32.85
C GLY A 773 17.44 26.33 -32.77
N LYS A 774 16.82 26.80 -31.68
CA LYS A 774 16.41 28.20 -31.54
C LYS A 774 16.36 28.64 -30.08
N LEU A 775 17.17 29.64 -29.73
CA LEU A 775 17.08 30.34 -28.46
C LEU A 775 16.31 31.65 -28.63
N VAL A 776 15.21 31.81 -27.89
CA VAL A 776 14.47 33.08 -27.78
C VAL A 776 14.36 33.50 -26.33
N ALA A 777 14.99 34.61 -25.96
CA ALA A 777 14.75 35.27 -24.68
C ALA A 777 14.08 36.64 -24.92
N ARG A 778 13.04 36.93 -24.15
CA ARG A 778 12.30 38.19 -24.28
C ARG A 778 11.73 38.72 -22.98
N ASP A 779 11.41 40.00 -22.98
CA ASP A 779 10.66 40.68 -21.92
C ASP A 779 11.38 40.60 -20.56
N GLY A 780 12.69 40.85 -20.57
CA GLY A 780 13.53 40.83 -19.36
C GLY A 780 14.00 39.46 -18.88
N ALA A 781 13.72 38.40 -19.63
CA ALA A 781 14.26 37.06 -19.40
C ALA A 781 15.80 37.04 -19.37
N GLN A 782 16.38 36.18 -18.53
CA GLN A 782 17.83 36.13 -18.30
C GLN A 782 18.41 34.72 -18.42
N VAL A 783 19.60 34.64 -19.01
CA VAL A 783 20.48 33.46 -19.02
C VAL A 783 21.82 33.89 -18.42
N THR A 784 22.15 33.39 -17.23
CA THR A 784 23.23 33.97 -16.40
C THR A 784 24.18 32.93 -15.77
N VAL A 785 25.46 33.31 -15.69
CA VAL A 785 26.50 32.62 -14.90
C VAL A 785 27.29 33.61 -14.02
N SER A 786 26.66 34.74 -13.67
CA SER A 786 27.31 35.88 -13.00
C SER A 786 27.90 35.56 -11.61
N SER A 787 28.73 36.47 -11.11
CA SER A 787 29.15 36.49 -9.71
C SER A 787 28.95 37.85 -9.05
N ALA A 788 28.44 37.85 -7.81
CA ALA A 788 28.11 39.06 -7.05
C ALA A 788 29.00 39.30 -5.80
N ASN A 789 29.94 38.41 -5.50
CA ASN A 789 30.91 38.56 -4.40
C ASN A 789 32.34 38.13 -4.84
N SER A 790 33.20 37.68 -3.93
CA SER A 790 34.59 37.31 -4.26
C SER A 790 34.74 36.09 -5.18
N GLY A 791 33.67 35.32 -5.43
CA GLY A 791 33.70 34.15 -6.31
C GLY A 791 33.85 34.50 -7.79
N LYS A 792 34.51 33.64 -8.58
CA LYS A 792 34.61 33.82 -10.04
C LYS A 792 33.31 33.43 -10.73
N ALA A 793 32.92 34.14 -11.78
CA ALA A 793 31.82 33.76 -12.66
C ALA A 793 32.19 32.55 -13.54
N GLY A 794 31.21 31.69 -13.82
CA GLY A 794 31.37 30.51 -14.69
C GLY A 794 31.36 30.88 -16.18
N ASN A 795 31.55 29.90 -17.07
CA ASN A 795 31.45 30.14 -18.51
C ASN A 795 30.06 29.80 -19.04
N LEU A 796 29.59 30.58 -20.01
CA LEU A 796 28.30 30.39 -20.67
C LEU A 796 28.54 30.08 -22.15
N THR A 797 28.07 28.92 -22.60
CA THR A 797 28.13 28.50 -24.00
C THR A 797 26.73 28.34 -24.56
N VAL A 798 26.45 28.98 -25.69
CA VAL A 798 25.22 28.78 -26.47
C VAL A 798 25.59 28.31 -27.87
N ASP A 799 25.11 27.15 -28.26
CA ASP A 799 25.15 26.63 -29.61
C ASP A 799 23.73 26.57 -30.18
N ALA A 800 23.43 27.42 -31.16
CA ALA A 800 22.10 27.45 -31.75
C ALA A 800 22.05 27.85 -33.23
N ASN A 801 21.02 27.41 -33.97
CA ASN A 801 20.82 27.89 -35.35
C ASN A 801 20.32 29.35 -35.39
N SER A 802 19.73 29.84 -34.30
CA SER A 802 19.39 31.25 -34.12
C SER A 802 19.29 31.63 -32.65
N ILE A 803 19.81 32.81 -32.31
CA ILE A 803 19.71 33.43 -31.00
C ILE A 803 18.96 34.76 -31.17
N LYS A 804 17.83 34.92 -30.48
CA LYS A 804 17.02 36.14 -30.51
C LYS A 804 16.81 36.67 -29.08
N LEU A 805 17.36 37.86 -28.82
CA LEU A 805 17.12 38.63 -27.59
C LEU A 805 16.28 39.86 -27.95
N THR A 806 15.16 40.05 -27.26
CA THR A 806 14.30 41.23 -27.46
C THR A 806 13.73 41.75 -26.14
N ASN A 807 13.41 43.03 -26.06
CA ASN A 807 12.71 43.64 -24.92
C ASN A 807 13.46 43.41 -23.60
N ARG A 808 14.68 43.95 -23.46
CA ARG A 808 15.53 43.87 -22.26
C ARG A 808 16.01 42.45 -21.88
N ALA A 809 15.98 41.49 -22.79
CA ALA A 809 16.50 40.16 -22.53
C ALA A 809 18.03 40.18 -22.37
N LYS A 810 18.55 39.29 -21.51
CA LYS A 810 19.98 39.27 -21.15
C LYS A 810 20.60 37.88 -21.29
N ILE A 811 21.80 37.84 -21.84
CA ILE A 811 22.75 36.73 -21.66
C ILE A 811 23.96 37.34 -20.96
N ASN A 812 24.25 36.96 -19.71
CA ASN A 812 25.31 37.64 -18.96
C ASN A 812 26.18 36.70 -18.10
N ALA A 813 27.42 37.15 -17.90
CA ALA A 813 28.42 36.56 -17.02
C ALA A 813 29.17 37.66 -16.26
N ASP A 814 28.43 38.69 -15.83
CA ASP A 814 28.97 39.81 -15.07
C ASP A 814 29.62 39.32 -13.77
N THR A 815 30.69 39.96 -13.30
CA THR A 815 31.54 39.41 -12.24
C THR A 815 32.10 40.47 -11.29
N THR A 816 32.15 40.15 -10.01
CA THR A 816 32.91 40.91 -8.99
C THR A 816 34.17 40.19 -8.51
N GLY A 817 34.37 38.93 -8.92
CA GLY A 817 35.53 38.10 -8.53
C GLY A 817 36.44 37.66 -9.70
N GLY A 818 36.10 38.06 -10.92
CA GLY A 818 36.77 37.70 -12.17
C GLY A 818 36.16 36.47 -12.86
N GLY A 819 36.71 36.06 -14.00
CA GLY A 819 36.15 34.97 -14.82
C GLY A 819 34.97 35.43 -15.68
N GLY A 820 34.07 34.51 -16.05
CA GLY A 820 32.83 34.88 -16.76
C GLY A 820 32.96 35.03 -18.27
N ASN A 821 33.34 33.98 -19.03
CA ASN A 821 33.38 34.09 -20.49
C ASN A 821 32.05 33.65 -21.13
N ILE A 822 31.70 34.31 -22.23
CA ILE A 822 30.54 33.95 -23.05
C ILE A 822 31.02 33.47 -24.43
N PHE A 823 30.52 32.30 -24.85
CA PHE A 823 30.75 31.71 -26.16
C PHE A 823 29.42 31.51 -26.88
N LEU A 824 29.21 32.21 -27.99
CA LEU A 824 27.99 32.10 -28.80
C LEU A 824 28.33 31.55 -30.19
N ASN A 825 27.74 30.43 -30.56
CA ASN A 825 27.85 29.82 -31.88
C ASN A 825 26.48 29.89 -32.54
N SER A 826 26.32 30.76 -33.55
CA SER A 826 25.03 30.87 -34.24
C SER A 826 25.13 31.55 -35.60
N PRO A 827 24.50 31.00 -36.67
CA PRO A 827 24.32 31.69 -37.95
C PRO A 827 23.54 33.01 -37.84
N LEU A 828 22.74 33.19 -36.79
CA LEU A 828 21.94 34.40 -36.60
C LEU A 828 21.94 34.82 -35.14
N LEU A 829 22.44 36.02 -34.86
CA LEU A 829 22.27 36.71 -33.59
C LEU A 829 21.46 37.98 -33.80
N LEU A 830 20.25 38.04 -33.23
CA LEU A 830 19.35 39.18 -33.30
C LEU A 830 19.18 39.82 -31.92
N LEU A 831 19.56 41.09 -31.80
CA LEU A 831 19.46 41.91 -30.59
C LEU A 831 18.48 43.07 -30.82
N ARG A 832 17.43 43.16 -30.00
CA ARG A 832 16.38 44.18 -30.15
C ARG A 832 15.95 44.78 -28.81
N HIS A 833 15.48 46.03 -28.85
CA HIS A 833 14.78 46.73 -27.78
C HIS A 833 15.47 46.61 -26.39
N GLY A 834 16.70 47.11 -26.27
CA GLY A 834 17.42 47.19 -25.00
C GLY A 834 18.02 45.87 -24.51
N SER A 835 18.19 44.88 -25.39
CA SER A 835 18.73 43.56 -25.01
C SER A 835 20.26 43.57 -24.96
N SER A 836 20.86 42.76 -24.08
CA SER A 836 22.31 42.83 -23.87
C SER A 836 23.00 41.47 -23.71
N ILE A 837 24.25 41.40 -24.16
CA ILE A 837 25.20 40.32 -23.88
C ILE A 837 26.37 40.92 -23.10
N THR A 838 26.59 40.50 -21.85
CA THR A 838 27.57 41.19 -20.96
C THR A 838 28.47 40.26 -20.15
N THR A 839 29.71 40.66 -19.96
CA THR A 839 30.72 39.99 -19.09
C THR A 839 31.39 41.01 -18.17
N ASN A 840 30.63 42.02 -17.73
CA ASN A 840 31.20 43.22 -17.11
C ASN A 840 31.80 42.94 -15.73
N ALA A 841 32.86 43.66 -15.37
CA ALA A 841 33.49 43.60 -14.04
C ALA A 841 33.25 44.87 -13.21
N SER A 842 32.79 44.70 -11.98
CA SER A 842 32.62 45.78 -10.99
C SER A 842 33.47 45.61 -9.72
N GLY A 843 34.21 44.50 -9.59
CA GLY A 843 35.14 44.27 -8.48
C GLY A 843 36.45 45.08 -8.56
N ASN A 844 37.14 45.22 -7.44
CA ASN A 844 38.45 45.90 -7.37
C ASN A 844 39.55 45.04 -7.98
N ASP A 845 40.33 45.61 -8.90
CA ASP A 845 41.41 44.91 -9.61
C ASP A 845 40.95 43.66 -10.39
N ILE A 846 39.69 43.65 -10.87
CA ILE A 846 39.08 42.54 -11.58
C ILE A 846 38.99 42.81 -13.08
N THR A 847 39.63 41.95 -13.87
CA THR A 847 39.47 41.93 -15.33
C THR A 847 38.08 41.42 -15.70
N ALA A 848 37.40 42.11 -16.62
CA ALA A 848 36.14 41.64 -17.19
C ALA A 848 36.32 40.37 -18.03
N GLY A 849 35.28 39.54 -18.11
CA GLY A 849 35.31 38.30 -18.89
C GLY A 849 35.30 38.55 -20.40
N ASN A 850 35.64 37.54 -21.20
CA ASN A 850 35.68 37.68 -22.66
C ASN A 850 34.37 37.23 -23.31
N ILE A 851 34.03 37.85 -24.44
CA ILE A 851 32.91 37.46 -25.30
C ILE A 851 33.46 36.97 -26.64
N THR A 852 33.16 35.73 -27.01
CA THR A 852 33.49 35.17 -28.32
C THR A 852 32.21 34.80 -29.06
N ILE A 853 32.04 35.30 -30.27
CA ILE A 853 30.89 35.01 -31.14
C ILE A 853 31.40 34.41 -32.44
N ASP A 854 31.03 33.17 -32.74
CA ASP A 854 31.20 32.55 -34.05
C ASP A 854 29.87 32.61 -34.80
N ALA A 855 29.81 33.50 -35.79
CA ALA A 855 28.60 33.74 -36.57
C ALA A 855 28.38 32.69 -37.69
N LYS A 856 29.22 31.66 -37.82
CA LYS A 856 29.05 30.53 -38.78
C LYS A 856 28.74 30.98 -40.23
N ASN A 857 29.42 32.00 -40.72
CA ASN A 857 29.19 32.67 -42.02
C ASN A 857 27.80 33.34 -42.15
N GLY A 858 27.22 33.75 -41.03
CA GLY A 858 25.89 34.36 -40.92
C GLY A 858 25.91 35.80 -40.43
N PHE A 859 24.87 36.22 -39.71
CA PHE A 859 24.61 37.64 -39.44
C PHE A 859 24.45 37.96 -37.95
N ILE A 860 25.00 39.12 -37.57
CA ILE A 860 24.70 39.80 -36.30
C ILE A 860 23.88 41.03 -36.64
N VAL A 861 22.68 41.14 -36.06
CA VAL A 861 21.71 42.20 -36.36
C VAL A 861 21.23 42.86 -35.09
N ALA A 862 21.41 44.17 -35.00
CA ALA A 862 20.76 45.04 -34.03
C ALA A 862 20.10 46.24 -34.73
N VAL A 863 19.41 47.08 -33.97
CA VAL A 863 18.88 48.37 -34.46
C VAL A 863 19.64 49.50 -33.78
N PRO A 864 20.19 50.48 -34.53
CA PRO A 864 21.05 51.51 -33.95
C PRO A 864 20.43 52.24 -32.77
N SER A 865 19.14 52.58 -32.80
CA SER A 865 18.46 53.39 -31.78
C SER A 865 17.81 52.56 -30.65
N GLU A 866 18.06 51.26 -30.58
CA GLU A 866 17.43 50.37 -29.61
C GLU A 866 18.33 50.00 -28.42
N ASN A 867 19.53 50.59 -28.31
CA ASN A 867 20.47 50.38 -27.20
C ASN A 867 20.66 48.89 -26.85
N SER A 868 20.91 48.06 -27.87
CA SER A 868 21.15 46.64 -27.68
C SER A 868 22.64 46.34 -27.81
N ASP A 869 23.23 45.84 -26.73
CA ASP A 869 24.67 45.99 -26.50
C ASP A 869 25.40 44.65 -26.31
N ILE A 870 26.67 44.60 -26.69
CA ILE A 870 27.62 43.51 -26.43
C ILE A 870 28.81 44.11 -25.66
N ARG A 871 28.96 43.79 -24.37
CA ARG A 871 29.86 44.53 -23.47
C ARG A 871 30.73 43.65 -22.59
N ALA A 872 32.03 43.88 -22.64
CA ALA A 872 33.04 43.26 -21.78
C ALA A 872 33.79 44.34 -20.98
N ASP A 873 33.05 45.21 -20.30
CA ASP A 873 33.60 46.40 -19.64
C ASP A 873 34.07 46.11 -18.20
N SER A 874 35.10 46.80 -17.72
CA SER A 874 35.52 46.81 -16.31
C SER A 874 35.51 48.25 -15.78
N GLU A 875 34.85 48.46 -14.63
CA GLU A 875 34.74 49.79 -14.02
C GLU A 875 36.07 50.27 -13.42
N ASN A 876 36.80 49.37 -12.74
CA ASN A 876 37.95 49.72 -11.91
C ASN A 876 39.27 49.06 -12.36
N PHE A 877 39.27 48.22 -13.40
CA PHE A 877 40.48 47.55 -13.89
C PHE A 877 40.46 47.36 -15.41
N ARG A 878 41.01 46.25 -15.92
CA ARG A 878 41.14 45.97 -17.35
C ARG A 878 39.82 45.44 -17.94
N GLY A 879 39.38 46.02 -19.06
CA GLY A 879 38.27 45.51 -19.86
C GLY A 879 38.61 44.15 -20.49
N GLY A 880 37.61 43.33 -20.76
CA GLY A 880 37.74 42.03 -21.42
C GLY A 880 37.80 42.15 -22.93
N ASN A 881 38.00 41.05 -23.64
CA ASN A 881 38.04 41.05 -25.10
C ASN A 881 36.70 40.63 -25.71
N VAL A 882 36.32 41.29 -26.80
CA VAL A 882 35.18 40.90 -27.63
C VAL A 882 35.70 40.48 -29.01
N THR A 883 35.56 39.20 -29.35
CA THR A 883 35.99 38.64 -30.64
C THR A 883 34.79 38.12 -31.42
N ILE A 884 34.60 38.61 -32.65
CA ILE A 884 33.54 38.17 -33.56
C ILE A 884 34.19 37.52 -34.78
N ASN A 885 33.93 36.24 -35.00
CA ASN A 885 34.48 35.45 -36.10
C ASN A 885 33.40 35.02 -37.10
N ASN A 886 33.81 34.86 -38.36
CA ASN A 886 32.99 34.27 -39.43
C ASN A 886 31.63 34.98 -39.61
N ALA A 887 31.57 36.29 -39.44
CA ALA A 887 30.35 37.05 -39.70
C ALA A 887 30.31 37.51 -41.15
N ALA A 888 29.30 37.07 -41.92
CA ALA A 888 29.03 37.60 -43.26
C ALA A 888 28.54 39.05 -43.23
N GLY A 889 27.95 39.49 -42.10
CA GLY A 889 27.60 40.88 -41.89
C GLY A 889 27.26 41.21 -40.44
N ILE A 890 27.66 42.41 -40.01
CA ILE A 890 27.32 43.00 -38.71
C ILE A 890 26.52 44.27 -39.00
N PHE A 891 25.24 44.29 -38.61
CA PHE A 891 24.31 45.37 -38.95
C PHE A 891 23.72 46.05 -37.72
N GLY A 892 23.69 47.38 -37.74
CA GLY A 892 22.97 48.20 -36.76
C GLY A 892 23.57 48.24 -35.35
N ILE A 893 24.76 47.67 -35.14
CA ILE A 893 25.56 47.74 -33.92
C ILE A 893 26.99 48.19 -34.30
N GLN A 894 27.65 48.98 -33.45
CA GLN A 894 28.99 49.51 -33.75
C GLN A 894 29.97 49.38 -32.58
N SER A 895 31.25 49.12 -32.88
CA SER A 895 32.32 49.14 -31.89
C SER A 895 32.61 50.58 -31.42
N ARG A 896 32.66 50.78 -30.11
CA ARG A 896 32.97 52.08 -29.49
C ARG A 896 33.94 51.92 -28.31
N LYS A 897 34.70 52.98 -28.03
CA LYS A 897 35.56 53.07 -26.84
C LYS A 897 34.77 53.31 -25.56
N GLU A 898 33.67 54.06 -25.68
CA GLU A 898 32.78 54.40 -24.58
C GLU A 898 31.34 54.01 -24.96
N PRO A 899 30.59 53.41 -24.03
CA PRO A 899 29.20 53.02 -24.25
C PRO A 899 28.28 54.25 -24.38
N SER A 900 27.39 54.24 -25.36
CA SER A 900 26.31 55.21 -25.49
C SER A 900 25.02 54.63 -24.90
N PRO A 901 24.24 55.43 -24.14
CA PRO A 901 22.91 55.01 -23.69
C PRO A 901 21.81 55.21 -24.77
N GLN A 902 22.17 55.66 -25.98
CA GLN A 902 21.23 55.88 -27.08
C GLN A 902 21.46 54.95 -28.27
N THR A 903 22.61 54.25 -28.32
CA THR A 903 22.96 53.42 -29.47
C THR A 903 23.30 51.99 -29.09
N SER A 904 23.07 51.08 -30.04
CA SER A 904 23.50 49.68 -29.92
C SER A 904 25.02 49.58 -30.13
N ASP A 905 25.73 49.15 -29.10
CA ASP A 905 27.20 49.24 -29.06
C ASP A 905 27.92 47.91 -28.75
N ILE A 906 29.14 47.78 -29.26
CA ILE A 906 30.12 46.76 -28.86
C ILE A 906 31.25 47.45 -28.08
N THR A 907 31.45 47.10 -26.81
CA THR A 907 32.46 47.74 -25.95
C THR A 907 33.29 46.74 -25.14
N ALA A 908 34.53 47.16 -24.86
CA ALA A 908 35.54 46.43 -24.07
C ALA A 908 36.26 47.41 -23.13
N LYS A 909 35.52 48.32 -22.51
CA LYS A 909 36.06 49.47 -21.77
C LYS A 909 36.80 49.02 -20.51
N GLY A 910 37.96 49.62 -20.23
CA GLY A 910 38.62 49.52 -18.92
C GLY A 910 38.52 50.83 -18.13
N ALA A 911 39.07 50.83 -16.91
CA ALA A 911 39.13 52.01 -16.05
C ALA A 911 39.86 53.20 -16.72
N THR A 912 40.82 52.91 -17.60
CA THR A 912 41.49 53.89 -18.47
C THR A 912 41.58 53.35 -19.90
N PRO A 913 41.85 54.20 -20.91
CA PRO A 913 42.05 53.74 -22.28
C PRO A 913 43.15 52.67 -22.43
N ASP A 914 44.24 52.74 -21.65
CA ASP A 914 45.35 51.76 -21.68
C ASP A 914 44.98 50.41 -21.02
N LEU A 915 43.95 50.43 -20.19
CA LEU A 915 43.35 49.26 -19.55
C LEU A 915 42.13 48.76 -20.32
N SER A 916 41.78 49.32 -21.48
CA SER A 916 40.70 48.76 -22.30
C SER A 916 41.13 47.43 -22.93
N GLY A 917 40.17 46.52 -23.09
CA GLY A 917 40.34 45.30 -23.87
C GLY A 917 40.20 45.55 -25.37
N THR A 918 40.28 44.49 -26.16
CA THR A 918 40.22 44.57 -27.62
C THR A 918 38.86 44.17 -28.16
N VAL A 919 38.34 44.92 -29.13
CA VAL A 919 37.21 44.50 -29.97
C VAL A 919 37.76 44.09 -31.33
N GLU A 920 37.72 42.80 -31.64
CA GLU A 920 38.25 42.19 -32.87
C GLU A 920 37.10 41.67 -33.73
N LEU A 921 37.01 42.16 -34.98
CA LEU A 921 35.95 41.83 -35.93
C LEU A 921 36.55 41.10 -37.13
N ASN A 922 36.54 39.78 -37.09
CA ASN A 922 37.08 38.89 -38.12
C ASN A 922 35.97 38.49 -39.10
N THR A 923 35.64 39.41 -40.00
CA THR A 923 34.71 39.16 -41.12
C THR A 923 35.48 38.61 -42.33
N PRO A 924 34.98 37.58 -43.05
CA PRO A 924 35.59 37.15 -44.31
C PRO A 924 35.67 38.32 -45.29
N ASP A 925 36.78 38.43 -46.04
CA ASP A 925 36.93 39.45 -47.09
C ASP A 925 35.82 39.27 -48.14
N ILE A 926 34.76 40.08 -48.06
CA ILE A 926 33.77 40.19 -49.12
C ILE A 926 34.40 41.04 -50.22
N ASP A 927 34.88 40.40 -51.28
CA ASP A 927 35.29 41.08 -52.51
C ASP A 927 34.07 41.73 -53.19
N LEU A 928 33.87 43.01 -52.88
CA LEU A 928 32.85 43.89 -53.47
C LEU A 928 33.01 44.10 -54.98
N ASN A 929 34.09 43.63 -55.62
CA ASN A 929 34.27 43.75 -57.08
C ASN A 929 33.61 42.64 -57.90
N SER A 930 32.96 41.64 -57.26
CA SER A 930 32.25 40.57 -57.98
C SER A 930 30.83 40.95 -58.44
N GLY A 931 30.41 42.22 -58.31
CA GLY A 931 29.03 42.67 -58.57
C GLY A 931 28.84 44.01 -59.30
N LEU A 932 29.85 44.56 -59.97
CA LEU A 932 29.71 45.76 -60.82
C LEU A 932 29.80 45.38 -62.30
N VAL A 933 28.69 44.91 -62.87
CA VAL A 933 28.48 45.00 -64.31
C VAL A 933 27.96 46.41 -64.60
N GLU A 934 28.80 47.28 -65.16
CA GLU A 934 28.36 48.55 -65.73
C GLU A 934 27.36 48.28 -66.87
N LEU A 935 26.16 48.85 -66.77
CA LEU A 935 25.22 48.90 -67.88
C LEU A 935 25.77 49.87 -68.95
N PRO A 936 25.84 49.47 -70.23
CA PRO A 936 26.27 50.38 -71.30
C PRO A 936 25.29 51.53 -71.46
N SER A 937 25.81 52.76 -71.51
CA SER A 937 25.06 53.94 -71.92
C SER A 937 25.41 54.30 -73.37
N VAL A 938 24.36 54.46 -74.18
CA VAL A 938 24.22 55.13 -75.50
C VAL A 938 23.44 54.25 -76.50
N PRO A 939 22.40 54.80 -77.17
CA PRO A 939 21.33 54.03 -77.80
C PRO A 939 21.62 53.72 -79.28
N VAL A 940 21.06 52.61 -79.78
CA VAL A 940 20.84 52.42 -81.22
C VAL A 940 19.41 51.93 -81.41
N ASP A 941 18.60 52.78 -82.03
CA ASP A 941 17.18 52.58 -82.28
C ASP A 941 16.97 52.18 -83.74
N THR A 942 16.29 51.04 -83.97
CA THR A 942 15.47 50.66 -85.16
C THR A 942 16.17 50.59 -86.55
N GLN A 943 15.81 49.78 -87.56
CA GLN A 943 14.73 48.82 -87.86
C GLN A 943 15.08 48.13 -89.21
N VAL A 944 14.23 47.15 -89.60
CA VAL A 944 13.99 46.58 -90.96
C VAL A 944 14.84 45.36 -91.36
N ALA A 945 14.33 44.25 -91.92
CA ALA A 945 13.03 43.55 -92.00
C ALA A 945 13.24 42.24 -92.80
N GLN A 946 12.27 41.32 -92.68
CA GLN A 946 11.89 40.14 -93.53
C GLN A 946 11.81 38.88 -92.64
N GLY A 947 10.72 38.11 -92.52
CA GLY A 947 9.43 38.05 -93.20
C GLY A 947 8.90 36.60 -93.23
N CYS A 948 7.96 36.29 -92.33
CA CYS A 948 6.83 35.32 -92.38
C CYS A 948 6.98 33.76 -92.36
N ASN A 949 6.31 33.17 -91.33
CA ASN A 949 5.24 32.13 -91.31
C ASN A 949 5.46 30.59 -91.41
N SER A 950 5.34 29.92 -90.23
CA SER A 950 4.40 28.84 -89.73
C SER A 950 3.73 27.82 -90.70
N PRO A 951 3.37 26.56 -90.31
CA PRO A 951 2.45 26.28 -89.18
C PRO A 951 2.49 24.92 -88.39
N ASN A 952 1.84 24.95 -87.22
CA ASN A 952 1.02 23.92 -86.54
C ASN A 952 1.58 22.85 -85.56
N TYR A 953 1.21 23.07 -84.28
CA TYR A 953 0.61 22.18 -83.25
C TYR A 953 0.96 20.68 -83.14
N ALA A 954 1.60 20.28 -82.02
CA ALA A 954 1.07 19.29 -81.04
C ALA A 954 2.05 19.01 -79.86
N GLN A 955 1.54 19.27 -78.64
CA GLN A 955 1.67 18.56 -77.35
C GLN A 955 2.98 17.90 -76.88
N SER A 956 3.42 18.28 -75.65
CA SER A 956 3.80 17.41 -74.50
C SER A 956 4.26 18.29 -73.31
N SER A 957 3.39 18.67 -72.37
CA SER A 957 3.13 18.10 -71.03
C SER A 957 4.28 18.20 -70.02
N PHE A 958 4.11 19.09 -69.03
CA PHE A 958 4.83 19.07 -67.75
C PHE A 958 3.98 18.27 -66.75
N ILE A 959 4.47 17.11 -66.33
CA ILE A 959 3.79 16.21 -65.38
C ILE A 959 4.33 16.47 -63.99
N ILE A 960 3.44 16.85 -63.07
CA ILE A 960 3.70 16.98 -61.63
C ILE A 960 3.51 15.60 -61.00
N THR A 961 4.59 15.00 -60.48
CA THR A 961 4.54 13.72 -59.75
C THR A 961 4.72 13.92 -58.24
N GLY A 962 3.65 14.41 -57.60
CA GLY A 962 3.28 14.22 -56.17
C GLY A 962 3.95 15.09 -55.09
N ARG A 963 3.39 15.26 -53.88
CA ARG A 963 1.99 15.29 -53.34
C ARG A 963 2.08 16.14 -52.05
N GLY A 964 1.57 17.37 -52.05
CA GLY A 964 1.50 18.23 -50.85
C GLY A 964 1.41 19.72 -51.17
N GLY A 965 0.19 20.21 -51.37
CA GLY A 965 -0.12 21.57 -51.84
C GLY A 965 -0.02 22.68 -50.80
N LEU A 966 -0.04 23.92 -51.29
CA LEU A 966 -0.16 25.16 -50.52
C LEU A 966 -1.56 25.25 -49.87
N PRO A 967 -1.70 25.81 -48.65
CA PRO A 967 -2.98 25.93 -47.98
C PRO A 967 -3.95 26.85 -48.75
N PRO A 968 -5.26 26.52 -48.82
CA PRO A 968 -6.24 27.35 -49.50
C PRO A 968 -6.52 28.66 -48.76
N ASN A 969 -6.82 29.70 -49.55
CA ASN A 969 -7.14 31.04 -49.08
C ASN A 969 -8.53 31.02 -48.39
N PRO A 970 -8.77 31.77 -47.30
CA PRO A 970 -10.05 31.83 -46.57
C PRO A 970 -11.30 32.27 -47.36
N LYS A 971 -11.26 32.34 -48.70
CA LYS A 971 -12.42 32.60 -49.57
C LYS A 971 -12.82 31.40 -50.44
N ASP A 972 -12.09 30.28 -50.39
CA ASP A 972 -12.35 29.13 -51.25
C ASP A 972 -13.32 28.13 -50.59
N ILE A 973 -14.26 27.62 -51.39
CA ILE A 973 -15.32 26.70 -50.97
C ILE A 973 -14.75 25.28 -50.84
N LEU A 974 -14.94 24.65 -49.68
CA LEU A 974 -14.40 23.34 -49.30
C LEU A 974 -15.10 22.17 -50.02
N THR A 975 -14.34 21.31 -50.68
CA THR A 975 -14.77 19.94 -51.07
C THR A 975 -13.73 18.92 -50.58
N PRO A 976 -14.15 17.79 -50.00
CA PRO A 976 -13.24 16.82 -49.40
C PRO A 976 -12.84 15.76 -50.42
N ASP A 977 -11.54 15.58 -50.65
CA ASP A 977 -10.99 14.26 -51.00
C ASP A 977 -9.51 14.19 -50.65
N ALA A 978 -9.17 13.21 -49.82
CA ALA A 978 -7.85 12.94 -49.28
C ALA A 978 -7.11 11.92 -50.17
N ILE A 979 -5.83 12.17 -50.46
CA ILE A 979 -4.96 11.19 -51.11
C ILE A 979 -3.73 10.93 -50.22
N GLN A 980 -3.65 9.69 -49.74
CA GLN A 980 -2.60 9.06 -48.92
C GLN A 980 -1.28 8.88 -49.72
N VAL A 981 -0.12 9.12 -49.10
CA VAL A 981 1.22 8.98 -49.70
C VAL A 981 2.07 8.00 -48.88
N ASP A 982 2.56 6.93 -49.51
CA ASP A 982 3.53 5.98 -48.95
C ASP A 982 4.99 6.44 -49.14
N TRP A 983 5.86 5.97 -48.25
CA TRP A 983 7.24 6.39 -48.03
C TRP A 983 8.25 5.70 -48.97
N VAL A 984 9.28 6.46 -49.38
CA VAL A 984 10.45 6.02 -50.16
C VAL A 984 11.61 5.64 -49.22
N THR A 985 12.29 4.52 -49.47
CA THR A 985 13.53 4.10 -48.82
C THR A 985 14.78 4.49 -49.63
N LEU A 986 15.84 4.90 -48.93
CA LEU A 986 17.16 5.26 -49.49
C LEU A 986 18.15 4.08 -49.35
N ASN A 987 18.86 3.77 -50.44
CA ASN A 987 20.01 2.85 -50.48
C ASN A 987 21.23 3.40 -49.71
N PRO A 988 21.96 2.55 -48.95
CA PRO A 988 23.37 2.76 -48.64
C PRO A 988 24.30 1.85 -49.46
N ASN A 989 25.55 2.31 -49.59
CA ASN A 989 26.63 1.73 -50.37
C ASN A 989 27.13 0.36 -49.88
N ILE A 990 27.69 -0.38 -50.83
CA ILE A 990 28.29 -1.71 -50.77
C ILE A 990 29.67 -1.66 -50.10
N ASP A 991 29.92 -2.54 -49.14
CA ASP A 991 31.27 -3.03 -48.84
C ASP A 991 31.26 -4.54 -48.59
N ASN A 992 32.15 -5.24 -49.29
CA ASN A 992 32.23 -6.69 -49.41
C ASN A 992 32.82 -7.35 -48.15
N ARG A 993 32.20 -8.45 -47.66
CA ARG A 993 32.93 -9.64 -47.13
C ARG A 993 32.01 -10.86 -46.99
N ASN A 994 32.55 -12.01 -47.41
CA ASN A 994 31.95 -13.33 -47.59
C ASN A 994 31.45 -14.06 -46.32
N THR A 995 30.52 -15.01 -46.56
CA THR A 995 30.21 -16.30 -45.87
C THR A 995 28.78 -16.43 -45.26
N PRO A 996 28.20 -17.64 -45.09
CA PRO A 996 27.20 -18.23 -45.98
C PRO A 996 25.77 -18.25 -45.40
N SER A 997 24.81 -18.42 -46.30
CA SER A 997 23.36 -18.42 -46.13
C SER A 997 22.80 -19.57 -45.27
N ILE A 998 21.91 -19.23 -44.33
CA ILE A 998 20.88 -20.11 -43.76
C ILE A 998 19.52 -19.52 -44.14
N SER A 999 18.70 -20.28 -44.87
CA SER A 999 17.34 -19.90 -45.27
C SER A 999 16.32 -20.31 -44.21
N THR A 1000 15.42 -19.40 -43.84
CA THR A 1000 14.07 -19.76 -43.38
C THR A 1000 13.06 -18.80 -43.99
N ASN A 1001 12.13 -19.36 -44.77
CA ASN A 1001 11.00 -18.66 -45.38
C ASN A 1001 10.08 -18.09 -44.30
N SER A 1002 9.72 -16.80 -44.42
CA SER A 1002 8.61 -16.19 -43.69
C SER A 1002 7.52 -15.78 -44.68
N THR A 1003 6.36 -16.41 -44.55
CA THR A 1003 5.10 -16.05 -45.18
C THR A 1003 4.52 -14.81 -44.50
N ASN A 1004 4.55 -13.67 -45.18
CA ASN A 1004 3.87 -12.46 -44.73
C ASN A 1004 2.36 -12.57 -44.99
N SER A 1005 1.56 -12.85 -43.97
CA SER A 1005 0.14 -12.48 -43.92
C SER A 1005 0.01 -11.19 -43.10
N THR A 1006 -0.33 -10.10 -43.77
CA THR A 1006 -0.72 -8.84 -43.11
C THR A 1006 -1.92 -9.08 -42.19
N PRO A 1007 -1.89 -8.64 -40.91
CA PRO A 1007 -3.04 -8.76 -40.02
C PRO A 1007 -4.19 -7.88 -40.52
N GLU A 1008 -5.41 -8.42 -40.55
CA GLU A 1008 -6.62 -7.61 -40.78
C GLU A 1008 -6.76 -6.54 -39.68
N PRO A 1009 -7.27 -5.35 -40.02
CA PRO A 1009 -7.48 -4.28 -39.06
C PRO A 1009 -8.45 -4.72 -37.95
N ILE A 1010 -8.10 -4.40 -36.71
CA ILE A 1010 -8.94 -4.69 -35.53
C ILE A 1010 -10.16 -3.77 -35.59
N VAL A 1011 -11.34 -4.36 -35.72
CA VAL A 1011 -12.63 -3.65 -35.70
C VAL A 1011 -13.32 -3.92 -34.36
N GLU A 1012 -13.94 -2.90 -33.77
CA GLU A 1012 -14.68 -3.03 -32.51
C GLU A 1012 -15.85 -4.01 -32.66
N ALA A 1013 -16.06 -4.85 -31.66
CA ALA A 1013 -17.14 -5.83 -31.64
C ALA A 1013 -18.50 -5.14 -31.52
N THR A 1014 -19.36 -5.31 -32.52
CA THR A 1014 -20.72 -4.76 -32.53
C THR A 1014 -21.78 -5.78 -32.10
N GLY A 1015 -21.37 -7.04 -31.86
CA GLY A 1015 -22.23 -8.09 -31.30
C GLY A 1015 -21.45 -9.31 -30.82
N TRP A 1016 -22.16 -10.29 -30.26
CA TRP A 1016 -21.59 -11.57 -29.85
C TRP A 1016 -22.51 -12.73 -30.26
N VAL A 1017 -21.92 -13.87 -30.61
CA VAL A 1017 -22.61 -15.09 -31.05
C VAL A 1017 -22.03 -16.31 -30.35
N PHE A 1018 -22.82 -17.38 -30.20
CA PHE A 1018 -22.28 -18.67 -29.74
C PHE A 1018 -21.74 -19.46 -30.94
N ASN A 1019 -20.53 -19.97 -30.85
CA ASN A 1019 -19.99 -20.88 -31.86
C ASN A 1019 -20.58 -22.30 -31.71
N ALA A 1020 -20.27 -23.20 -32.65
CA ALA A 1020 -20.76 -24.58 -32.65
C ALA A 1020 -20.32 -25.43 -31.43
N LYS A 1021 -19.45 -24.90 -30.56
CA LYS A 1021 -19.01 -25.52 -29.30
C LYS A 1021 -19.65 -24.88 -28.06
N GLY A 1022 -20.52 -23.88 -28.21
CA GLY A 1022 -21.20 -23.19 -27.11
C GLY A 1022 -20.39 -22.05 -26.48
N GLU A 1023 -19.32 -21.59 -27.13
CA GLU A 1023 -18.47 -20.51 -26.63
C GLU A 1023 -18.91 -19.16 -27.23
N VAL A 1024 -18.84 -18.09 -26.43
CA VAL A 1024 -19.19 -16.73 -26.86
C VAL A 1024 -18.05 -16.14 -27.69
N VAL A 1025 -18.36 -15.69 -28.91
CA VAL A 1025 -17.43 -15.06 -29.85
C VAL A 1025 -17.95 -13.67 -30.23
N PHE A 1026 -17.10 -12.66 -30.09
CA PHE A 1026 -17.40 -11.29 -30.48
C PHE A 1026 -17.22 -11.09 -31.99
N THR A 1027 -18.19 -10.45 -32.65
CA THR A 1027 -18.18 -10.24 -34.12
C THR A 1027 -18.46 -8.77 -34.46
N ALA A 1028 -17.90 -8.29 -35.57
CA ALA A 1028 -17.98 -6.90 -36.02
C ALA A 1028 -19.07 -6.62 -37.06
N ASP A 1029 -19.78 -7.64 -37.57
CA ASP A 1029 -20.86 -7.44 -38.55
C ASP A 1029 -22.00 -8.44 -38.39
N THR A 1030 -23.23 -7.95 -38.31
CA THR A 1030 -24.44 -8.78 -38.18
C THR A 1030 -25.12 -8.93 -39.54
N SER A 1031 -24.55 -9.78 -40.41
CA SER A 1031 -25.27 -10.23 -41.60
C SER A 1031 -26.41 -11.17 -41.19
N THR A 1032 -27.63 -10.70 -41.40
CA THR A 1032 -28.88 -11.41 -41.20
C THR A 1032 -28.97 -12.66 -42.09
N THR A 1033 -29.43 -13.78 -41.53
CA THR A 1033 -30.59 -14.62 -41.98
C THR A 1033 -30.52 -16.03 -41.36
N PRO A 1034 -31.60 -16.85 -41.38
CA PRO A 1034 -33.03 -16.55 -41.30
C PRO A 1034 -33.71 -17.31 -40.13
N ARG A 1035 -34.93 -16.86 -39.79
CA ARG A 1035 -35.84 -17.51 -38.84
C ARG A 1035 -36.06 -19.00 -39.15
N SER A 1036 -35.98 -19.85 -38.13
CA SER A 1036 -36.90 -20.98 -37.95
C SER A 1036 -37.71 -20.75 -36.68
N SER A 1037 -39.01 -20.54 -36.90
CA SER A 1037 -40.07 -20.52 -35.89
C SER A 1037 -40.06 -21.79 -35.04
N TRP A 1038 -40.42 -21.69 -33.74
CA TRP A 1038 -41.33 -22.60 -33.02
C TRP A 1038 -41.52 -22.30 -31.51
N GLN A 1039 -41.51 -21.03 -31.07
CA GLN A 1039 -42.02 -20.69 -29.73
C GLN A 1039 -42.84 -19.40 -29.75
N THR A 1040 -44.09 -19.51 -29.28
CA THR A 1040 -45.04 -18.42 -29.06
C THR A 1040 -44.64 -17.60 -27.83
N PRO A 1041 -44.57 -16.26 -27.89
CA PRO A 1041 -44.34 -15.43 -26.72
C PRO A 1041 -45.57 -15.38 -25.82
N THR A 1042 -45.35 -15.56 -24.52
CA THR A 1042 -46.32 -15.31 -23.45
C THR A 1042 -46.64 -13.82 -23.34
N ASP A 1043 -47.94 -13.52 -23.36
CA ASP A 1043 -48.53 -12.20 -23.17
C ASP A 1043 -48.46 -11.78 -21.69
N CYS A 1044 -47.88 -10.60 -21.42
CA CYS A 1044 -47.89 -9.98 -20.09
C CYS A 1044 -48.73 -8.71 -20.14
N GLY A 1045 -49.94 -8.81 -19.61
CA GLY A 1045 -50.91 -7.73 -19.50
C GLY A 1045 -50.45 -6.57 -18.64
N ARG A 1046 -50.75 -5.36 -19.14
CA ARG A 1046 -50.71 -4.09 -18.41
C ARG A 1046 -51.65 -4.12 -17.20
N SER A 1047 -51.15 -3.75 -16.03
CA SER A 1047 -51.99 -3.25 -14.93
C SER A 1047 -51.75 -1.75 -14.74
N LYS A 1048 -52.86 -1.03 -14.62
CA LYS A 1048 -53.00 0.42 -14.49
C LYS A 1048 -52.89 0.87 -13.02
N SER A 1049 -52.54 2.14 -12.91
CA SER A 1049 -52.57 3.05 -11.75
C SER A 1049 -53.82 3.04 -10.85
N ASN A 1050 -53.55 3.11 -9.53
CA ASN A 1050 -54.21 3.82 -8.41
C ASN A 1050 -55.70 3.60 -8.07
N PRO A 1051 -56.12 3.84 -6.80
CA PRO A 1051 -55.46 4.60 -5.72
C PRO A 1051 -54.96 3.80 -4.51
#